data_AF-A0A7V6QP53-F1
#
_entry.id   AF-A0A7V6QP53-F1
#
_cell.length_a   1.000
_cell.length_b   1.000
_cell.length_c   1.000
_cell.angle_alpha   90.00
_cell.angle_beta   90.00
_cell.angle_gamma   90.00
#
_symmetry.space_group_name_H-M   'P 1'
#
loop_
_entity.id
_entity.type
_entity.pdbx_description
1 polymer ?
#
loop_
_entity_poly.entity_id
_entity_poly.type
_entity_poly.pdbx_seq_one_letter_code
_entity_poly.pdbx_strand_id
1 'polypeptide(L)'
;MKRKINILIILLLFLGQWSPFLSVNAASSSATLGVNVQPTKPDGYLIDTNTEVATADINININPEGILDVENREKAMDVIFLIDVTGSMTRGLLGQLLGSLLGIDSKMERTKKAVEKTIDNLNGKVINGDRFAMIPFNEADRLFAKDREGIPFNPKDQPKSEVQEHLKSVKSKVKELKADFPNLLEKTNYHAALNRANELFADSDNTKYIILLTDGRSTAGPSTVTRNVDGIYEPQVCLFCKKYYIKQDNTQIFNNVLGWHTEFNYNGYPPFTTFKYSKKYNVYDLAAIDMASALAANKVKIFSVWIGNWKKEDKQFLTELSGTTGADSYTAKSVEELNNSLIRITEEMNHSAMKDIQLKINLNDVSFPDNGHVGIPEDSSAIKTEDGNYVLVSIPDVVYNADSKTPSPFVKSFSMEFDKAGEYTFHNVKLTYTDLAGRKQSIDVPFTINVMDNESFGLKFKNPPYAINVYKNPTNLTLDLNSEIEVVPPPGVKPEDIEMPTQFTWTSSDNKVAKVSNGVVTATGVGTTKITVEAKDKKDNSIKAETPVKVNLKGITFNKTSYEFTDGKNMFSELLPQPNGFNINPEVFEWDVNTEGLFTVDDNGVLHRGGLTEYGFVIITAKLKDTYKIDGDPVAPHDTATTLIKINKTDGPIGDPLKEW
;
A
#
# COMPACT_ATOMS: atom_id res chain seq x y z
N MET A 1 76.46 19.18 46.76
CA MET A 1 76.02 19.82 45.49
C MET A 1 74.49 19.81 45.43
N LYS A 2 73.91 20.92 44.93
CA LYS A 2 72.48 21.25 44.62
C LYS A 2 71.66 20.04 44.09
N ARG A 3 70.33 19.88 44.23
CA ARG A 3 69.12 20.73 44.41
C ARG A 3 67.94 19.76 44.77
N LYS A 4 67.15 19.95 45.84
CA LYS A 4 65.85 20.69 45.97
C LYS A 4 64.62 20.10 45.22
N ILE A 5 63.60 19.63 45.98
CA ILE A 5 62.13 19.95 45.94
C ILE A 5 61.17 18.74 46.21
N ASN A 6 60.75 18.55 47.47
CA ASN A 6 59.37 18.56 48.07
C ASN A 6 58.12 18.53 47.13
N ILE A 7 56.96 17.86 47.34
CA ILE A 7 56.05 17.57 48.50
C ILE A 7 54.92 16.61 47.99
N LEU A 8 54.31 15.76 48.87
CA LEU A 8 52.84 15.58 49.13
C LEU A 8 52.59 14.28 49.97
N ILE A 9 52.72 14.31 51.30
CA ILE A 9 51.68 14.42 52.35
C ILE A 9 50.50 13.42 52.27
N ILE A 10 50.57 12.43 53.17
CA ILE A 10 49.54 11.48 53.63
C ILE A 10 48.67 12.18 54.69
N LEU A 11 47.35 11.93 54.73
CA LEU A 11 46.62 11.85 56.02
C LEU A 11 45.31 11.05 55.89
N LEU A 12 45.27 9.90 56.58
CA LEU A 12 44.05 9.20 56.98
C LEU A 12 43.33 10.01 58.06
N LEU A 13 42.00 10.12 57.99
CA LEU A 13 41.16 10.53 59.13
C LEU A 13 39.84 9.75 59.17
N PHE A 14 39.66 9.10 60.33
CA PHE A 14 38.47 8.43 60.84
C PHE A 14 37.28 9.40 60.99
N LEU A 15 36.11 9.04 60.47
CA LEU A 15 34.77 9.43 60.95
C LEU A 15 33.86 8.24 60.57
N GLY A 16 33.19 7.53 61.49
CA GLY A 16 32.25 8.06 62.47
C GLY A 16 30.85 7.95 61.88
N GLN A 17 30.17 6.84 62.16
CA GLN A 17 28.85 6.49 61.62
C GLN A 17 27.79 7.57 61.89
N TRP A 18 27.20 8.10 60.83
CA TRP A 18 25.83 8.61 60.81
C TRP A 18 25.16 7.98 59.60
N SER A 19 24.25 7.04 59.85
CA SER A 19 23.44 6.38 58.83
C SER A 19 22.38 7.36 58.32
N PRO A 20 22.40 7.81 57.05
CA PRO A 20 21.13 8.11 56.41
C PRO A 20 20.44 6.78 56.15
N PHE A 21 19.14 6.75 56.44
CA PHE A 21 18.25 5.66 56.05
C PHE A 21 18.58 5.20 54.63
N LEU A 22 18.94 3.93 54.47
CA LEU A 22 18.87 3.25 53.18
C LEU A 22 17.38 3.27 52.80
N SER A 23 16.98 4.21 51.95
CA SER A 23 15.79 4.02 51.14
C SER A 23 15.99 2.71 50.39
N VAL A 24 15.08 1.77 50.63
CA VAL A 24 15.01 0.49 49.92
C VAL A 24 15.18 0.78 48.42
N ASN A 25 16.20 0.14 47.84
CA ASN A 25 16.51 0.21 46.42
C ASN A 25 15.23 0.02 45.61
N ALA A 26 14.94 0.95 44.68
CA ALA A 26 14.00 0.71 43.60
C ALA A 26 14.41 -0.61 42.90
N ALA A 27 13.45 -1.51 42.73
CA ALA A 27 13.68 -2.77 42.03
C ALA A 27 14.26 -2.47 40.64
N SER A 28 15.40 -3.08 40.33
CA SER A 28 16.07 -2.95 39.04
C SER A 28 15.32 -3.75 37.98
N SER A 29 14.30 -3.16 37.34
CA SER A 29 13.67 -3.81 36.19
C SER A 29 14.65 -3.83 35.00
N SER A 30 14.78 -5.00 34.36
CA SER A 30 15.57 -5.18 33.13
C SER A 30 14.73 -4.92 31.87
N ALA A 31 13.57 -4.28 32.00
CA ALA A 31 12.61 -4.14 30.92
C ALA A 31 13.04 -3.09 29.90
N THR A 32 13.06 -3.46 28.63
CA THR A 32 13.49 -2.63 27.51
C THR A 32 12.49 -2.70 26.37
N LEU A 33 12.58 -1.76 25.43
CA LEU A 33 11.73 -1.73 24.25
C LEU A 33 12.58 -1.90 23.00
N GLY A 34 12.46 -3.06 22.36
CA GLY A 34 12.95 -3.27 21.00
C GLY A 34 11.99 -2.66 19.99
N VAL A 35 12.52 -1.95 19.00
CA VAL A 35 11.72 -1.30 17.97
C VAL A 35 12.37 -1.52 16.61
N ASN A 36 11.55 -1.88 15.62
CA ASN A 36 11.95 -1.90 14.23
C ASN A 36 10.88 -1.22 13.39
N VAL A 37 11.29 -0.29 12.51
CA VAL A 37 10.41 0.39 11.56
C VAL A 37 10.77 -0.08 10.17
N GLN A 38 9.78 -0.56 9.41
CA GLN A 38 10.00 -1.04 8.05
C GLN A 38 8.77 -0.86 7.16
N PRO A 39 8.96 -0.60 5.85
CA PRO A 39 7.86 -0.65 4.90
C PRO A 39 7.26 -2.06 4.83
N THR A 40 5.95 -2.15 4.59
CA THR A 40 5.26 -3.43 4.34
C THR A 40 5.69 -4.11 3.05
N LYS A 41 6.20 -3.34 2.06
CA LYS A 41 6.77 -3.81 0.80
C LYS A 41 8.22 -3.32 0.69
N PRO A 42 9.21 -4.06 1.22
CA PRO A 42 10.61 -3.65 1.17
C PRO A 42 11.15 -3.54 -0.25
N ASP A 43 10.60 -4.31 -1.19
CA ASP A 43 10.96 -4.26 -2.60
C ASP A 43 10.42 -2.98 -3.30
N GLY A 44 9.47 -2.28 -2.67
CA GLY A 44 9.02 -0.94 -3.03
C GLY A 44 7.53 -0.81 -3.39
N TYR A 45 7.14 0.43 -3.72
CA TYR A 45 5.77 0.83 -4.00
C TYR A 45 5.67 1.51 -5.35
N LEU A 46 4.74 1.06 -6.18
CA LEU A 46 4.48 1.67 -7.48
C LEU A 46 3.67 2.96 -7.34
N ILE A 47 4.03 3.95 -8.15
CA ILE A 47 3.18 5.10 -8.41
C ILE A 47 1.92 4.63 -9.15
N ASP A 48 0.75 4.85 -8.54
CA ASP A 48 -0.53 4.57 -9.18
C ASP A 48 -0.72 5.53 -10.35
N THR A 49 -1.03 4.98 -11.52
CA THR A 49 -1.03 5.78 -12.76
C THR A 49 -2.28 6.64 -12.95
N ASN A 50 -3.32 6.44 -12.12
CA ASN A 50 -4.51 7.28 -12.16
C ASN A 50 -4.34 8.50 -11.25
N THR A 51 -3.69 8.30 -10.11
CA THR A 51 -3.52 9.31 -9.06
C THR A 51 -2.15 9.99 -9.08
N GLU A 52 -1.17 9.41 -9.77
CA GLU A 52 0.25 9.80 -9.79
C GLU A 52 0.92 9.76 -8.42
N VAL A 53 0.47 8.86 -7.53
CA VAL A 53 1.00 8.73 -6.17
C VAL A 53 1.21 7.26 -5.81
N ALA A 54 2.30 6.97 -5.13
CA ALA A 54 2.51 5.72 -4.40
C ALA A 54 2.12 5.92 -2.93
N THR A 55 1.19 5.11 -2.40
CA THR A 55 0.90 5.07 -0.96
C THR A 55 1.69 3.91 -0.34
N ALA A 56 2.59 4.23 0.58
CA ALA A 56 3.36 3.24 1.33
C ALA A 56 2.78 3.05 2.74
N ASP A 57 2.58 1.81 3.14
CA ASP A 57 2.27 1.45 4.52
C ASP A 57 3.55 1.08 5.26
N ILE A 58 3.75 1.65 6.44
CA ILE A 58 4.93 1.45 7.28
C ILE A 58 4.51 0.77 8.57
N ASN A 59 5.20 -0.31 8.92
CA ASN A 59 5.02 -1.04 10.16
C ASN A 59 6.06 -0.62 11.19
N ILE A 60 5.58 -0.26 12.38
CA ILE A 60 6.36 -0.06 13.60
C ILE A 60 6.18 -1.33 14.44
N ASN A 61 7.15 -2.23 14.40
CA ASN A 61 7.19 -3.44 15.20
C ASN A 61 7.69 -3.09 16.61
N ILE A 62 6.81 -3.23 17.59
CA ILE A 62 7.11 -3.02 19.00
C ILE A 62 7.37 -4.38 19.64
N ASN A 63 8.58 -4.57 20.14
CA ASN A 63 9.07 -5.83 20.73
C ASN A 63 9.48 -5.57 22.19
N PRO A 64 8.54 -5.65 23.14
CA PRO A 64 8.84 -5.53 24.56
C PRO A 64 9.78 -6.64 25.02
N GLU A 65 10.67 -6.33 25.96
CA GLU A 65 11.63 -7.27 26.53
C GLU A 65 11.67 -7.15 28.06
N GLY A 66 12.03 -8.24 28.72
CA GLY A 66 12.18 -8.29 30.18
C GLY A 66 10.86 -8.52 30.92
N ILE A 67 10.94 -8.43 32.24
CA ILE A 67 9.84 -8.74 33.17
C ILE A 67 9.73 -7.64 34.23
N LEU A 68 8.60 -7.60 34.92
CA LEU A 68 8.36 -6.72 36.05
C LEU A 68 8.33 -7.52 37.35
N ASP A 69 9.17 -7.14 38.32
CA ASP A 69 9.27 -7.84 39.61
C ASP A 69 8.08 -7.52 40.54
N VAL A 70 7.61 -6.27 40.53
CA VAL A 70 6.48 -5.80 41.35
C VAL A 70 5.64 -4.84 40.54
N GLU A 71 4.34 -5.11 40.45
CA GLU A 71 3.40 -4.23 39.78
C GLU A 71 2.87 -3.17 40.76
N ASN A 72 3.47 -1.98 40.73
CA ASN A 72 2.95 -0.82 41.43
C ASN A 72 2.98 0.38 40.49
N ARG A 73 1.82 0.98 40.24
CA ARG A 73 1.76 2.27 39.55
C ARG A 73 2.34 3.35 40.46
N GLU A 74 3.50 3.87 40.08
CA GLU A 74 4.18 4.93 40.84
C GLU A 74 3.77 6.33 40.38
N LYS A 75 3.42 6.49 39.10
CA LYS A 75 3.06 7.80 38.52
C LYS A 75 1.57 8.09 38.63
N ALA A 76 1.25 9.26 39.19
CA ALA A 76 -0.11 9.78 39.25
C ALA A 76 -0.68 10.00 37.84
N MET A 77 -1.99 9.86 37.72
CA MET A 77 -2.72 10.04 36.47
C MET A 77 -3.78 11.13 36.60
N ASP A 78 -4.09 11.75 35.47
CA ASP A 78 -5.24 12.60 35.30
C ASP A 78 -6.23 11.94 34.34
N VAL A 79 -7.47 11.75 34.77
CA VAL A 79 -8.53 11.12 33.96
C VAL A 79 -9.73 12.05 33.81
N ILE A 80 -10.14 12.29 32.56
CA ILE A 80 -11.36 13.04 32.24
C ILE A 80 -12.41 12.06 31.70
N PHE A 81 -13.55 11.97 32.37
CA PHE A 81 -14.75 11.33 31.82
C PHE A 81 -15.47 12.32 30.91
N LEU A 82 -15.39 12.12 29.59
CA LEU A 82 -16.02 12.96 28.59
C LEU A 82 -17.31 12.28 28.11
N ILE A 83 -18.46 12.76 28.58
CA ILE A 83 -19.73 12.03 28.47
C ILE A 83 -20.70 12.78 27.55
N ASP A 84 -21.11 12.13 26.47
CA ASP A 84 -22.12 12.64 25.55
C ASP A 84 -23.49 12.68 26.24
N VAL A 85 -24.10 13.86 26.28
CA VAL A 85 -25.42 14.09 26.88
C VAL A 85 -26.46 14.53 25.84
N THR A 86 -26.21 14.31 24.55
CA THR A 86 -27.15 14.68 23.48
C THR A 86 -28.42 13.82 23.48
N GLY A 87 -29.49 14.27 22.82
CA GLY A 87 -30.77 13.58 22.79
C GLY A 87 -30.74 12.17 22.15
N SER A 88 -29.73 11.83 21.35
CA SER A 88 -29.52 10.45 20.86
C SER A 88 -29.21 9.47 21.99
N MET A 89 -28.63 9.96 23.09
CA MET A 89 -28.35 9.17 24.29
C MET A 89 -29.61 8.83 25.11
N THR A 90 -30.76 9.45 24.80
CA THR A 90 -32.05 9.08 25.39
C THR A 90 -32.96 8.33 24.42
N ARG A 91 -34.10 7.85 24.91
CA ARG A 91 -35.17 7.29 24.08
C ARG A 91 -36.16 8.39 23.72
N GLY A 92 -36.76 8.31 22.54
CA GLY A 92 -37.94 9.11 22.21
C GLY A 92 -39.10 8.83 23.17
N LEU A 93 -40.10 9.71 23.22
CA LEU A 93 -41.19 9.73 24.22
C LEU A 93 -41.86 8.35 24.43
N LEU A 94 -42.24 7.66 23.33
CA LEU A 94 -42.82 6.31 23.37
C LEU A 94 -41.83 5.26 23.91
N GLY A 95 -40.55 5.37 23.54
CA GLY A 95 -39.50 4.46 24.00
C GLY A 95 -39.14 4.64 25.48
N GLN A 96 -39.29 5.84 26.03
CA GLN A 96 -39.10 6.12 27.45
C GLN A 96 -40.27 5.56 28.28
N LEU A 97 -41.51 5.74 27.81
CA LEU A 97 -42.71 5.18 28.45
C LEU A 97 -42.69 3.64 28.48
N LEU A 98 -42.41 3.02 27.33
CA LEU A 98 -42.27 1.55 27.23
C LEU A 98 -41.02 1.03 27.93
N GLY A 99 -39.91 1.78 27.91
CA GLY A 99 -38.66 1.42 28.60
C GLY A 99 -38.84 1.37 30.10
N SER A 100 -39.54 2.33 30.69
CA SER A 100 -39.88 2.32 32.12
C SER A 100 -40.83 1.18 32.48
N LEU A 101 -41.76 0.82 31.59
CA LEU A 101 -42.70 -0.29 31.81
C LEU A 101 -42.04 -1.67 31.71
N LEU A 102 -41.06 -1.81 30.82
CA LEU A 102 -40.38 -3.08 30.52
C LEU A 102 -39.00 -3.22 31.19
N GLY A 103 -38.59 -2.24 32.00
CA GLY A 103 -37.29 -2.24 32.69
C GLY A 103 -36.07 -2.13 31.77
N ILE A 104 -36.20 -1.49 30.60
CA ILE A 104 -35.13 -1.42 29.61
C ILE A 104 -34.47 -0.03 29.64
N ASP A 105 -33.22 0.01 30.09
CA ASP A 105 -32.43 1.23 30.21
C ASP A 105 -32.23 1.98 28.87
N SER A 106 -32.17 3.31 28.93
CA SER A 106 -31.70 4.18 27.83
C SER A 106 -30.16 4.10 27.69
N LYS A 107 -29.58 4.61 26.60
CA LYS A 107 -28.10 4.64 26.45
C LYS A 107 -27.46 5.43 27.58
N MET A 108 -28.01 6.59 27.92
CA MET A 108 -27.59 7.43 29.06
C MET A 108 -27.63 6.66 30.38
N GLU A 109 -28.73 5.96 30.68
CA GLU A 109 -28.86 5.21 31.94
C GLU A 109 -27.85 4.07 32.04
N ARG A 110 -27.61 3.36 30.93
CA ARG A 110 -26.54 2.35 30.86
C ARG A 110 -25.16 2.96 31.09
N THR A 111 -24.92 4.13 30.52
CA THR A 111 -23.67 4.88 30.64
C THR A 111 -23.39 5.26 32.08
N LYS A 112 -24.37 5.83 32.78
CA LYS A 112 -24.26 6.18 34.19
C LYS A 112 -23.89 4.96 35.05
N LYS A 113 -24.68 3.88 34.95
CA LYS A 113 -24.43 2.66 35.72
C LYS A 113 -23.02 2.11 35.50
N ALA A 114 -22.53 2.17 34.27
CA ALA A 114 -21.19 1.67 33.94
C ALA A 114 -20.07 2.60 34.43
N VAL A 115 -20.21 3.91 34.27
CA VAL A 115 -19.26 4.90 34.79
C VAL A 115 -19.22 4.86 36.31
N GLU A 116 -20.35 4.72 36.98
CA GLU A 116 -20.42 4.57 38.43
C GLU A 116 -19.61 3.35 38.93
N LYS A 117 -19.79 2.19 38.27
CA LYS A 117 -19.02 0.98 38.57
C LYS A 117 -17.52 1.17 38.29
N THR A 118 -17.20 1.90 37.23
CA THR A 118 -15.82 2.25 36.86
C THR A 118 -15.17 3.13 37.92
N ILE A 119 -15.88 4.13 38.43
CA ILE A 119 -15.42 4.98 39.53
C ILE A 119 -15.23 4.16 40.80
N ASP A 120 -16.13 3.23 41.13
CA ASP A 120 -15.96 2.34 42.28
C ASP A 120 -14.69 1.50 42.19
N ASN A 121 -14.40 0.94 41.01
CA ASN A 121 -13.18 0.19 40.74
C ASN A 121 -11.92 1.06 40.87
N LEU A 122 -11.95 2.27 40.29
CA LEU A 122 -10.84 3.22 40.36
C LEU A 122 -10.57 3.68 41.79
N ASN A 123 -11.62 3.94 42.57
CA ASN A 123 -11.53 4.40 43.95
C ASN A 123 -10.73 3.42 44.85
N GLY A 124 -10.72 2.13 44.53
CA GLY A 124 -9.87 1.14 45.20
C GLY A 124 -8.39 1.20 44.81
N LYS A 125 -8.07 1.70 43.60
CA LYS A 125 -6.74 1.68 42.96
C LYS A 125 -6.05 3.05 42.91
N VAL A 126 -6.69 4.13 43.36
CA VAL A 126 -6.07 5.46 43.37
C VAL A 126 -4.83 5.55 44.27
N ILE A 127 -3.92 6.43 43.86
CA ILE A 127 -2.71 6.82 44.60
C ILE A 127 -2.72 8.33 44.87
N ASN A 128 -1.72 8.82 45.61
CA ASN A 128 -1.58 10.25 45.88
C ASN A 128 -1.35 11.02 44.56
N GLY A 129 -1.95 12.21 44.45
CA GLY A 129 -1.79 13.09 43.30
C GLY A 129 -2.59 12.70 42.06
N ASP A 130 -3.33 11.59 42.08
CA ASP A 130 -4.30 11.28 41.01
C ASP A 130 -5.38 12.37 40.93
N ARG A 131 -5.81 12.68 39.71
CA ARG A 131 -6.85 13.67 39.48
C ARG A 131 -7.95 13.18 38.54
N PHE A 132 -9.19 13.52 38.89
CA PHE A 132 -10.36 13.12 38.11
C PHE A 132 -11.26 14.32 37.79
N ALA A 133 -11.69 14.40 36.54
CA ALA A 133 -12.66 15.40 36.08
C ALA A 133 -13.76 14.73 35.25
N MET A 134 -14.87 15.42 35.07
CA MET A 134 -15.99 14.97 34.24
C MET A 134 -16.51 16.14 33.43
N ILE A 135 -16.63 15.96 32.12
CA ILE A 135 -17.16 16.95 31.19
C ILE A 135 -18.35 16.30 30.47
N PRO A 136 -19.60 16.72 30.74
CA PRO A 136 -20.73 16.39 29.90
C PRO A 136 -20.74 17.31 28.67
N PHE A 137 -21.07 16.81 27.47
CA PHE A 137 -21.04 17.63 26.25
C PHE A 137 -22.21 17.41 25.28
N ASN A 138 -22.55 18.47 24.52
CA ASN A 138 -23.54 18.55 23.43
C ASN A 138 -23.14 19.67 22.44
N GLU A 139 -24.07 20.29 21.69
CA GLU A 139 -23.78 21.32 20.67
C GLU A 139 -23.19 22.62 21.25
N ALA A 140 -23.72 23.05 22.39
CA ALA A 140 -23.46 24.36 22.95
C ALA A 140 -22.83 24.21 24.33
N ASP A 141 -21.59 24.68 24.46
CA ASP A 141 -21.00 25.00 25.77
C ASP A 141 -21.71 26.20 26.45
N ARG A 142 -23.05 26.29 26.38
CA ARG A 142 -23.87 27.27 27.10
C ARG A 142 -24.82 26.56 28.05
N LEU A 143 -24.62 26.75 29.36
CA LEU A 143 -25.29 27.80 30.17
C LEU A 143 -26.81 27.59 30.05
N PHE A 144 -27.50 26.91 30.98
CA PHE A 144 -28.14 27.54 32.15
C PHE A 144 -28.64 26.53 33.21
N ALA A 145 -28.14 25.29 33.21
CA ALA A 145 -28.63 24.27 34.14
C ALA A 145 -27.51 23.79 35.07
N LYS A 146 -27.66 24.01 36.39
CA LYS A 146 -26.71 23.58 37.44
C LYS A 146 -26.42 22.06 37.41
N ASP A 147 -27.33 21.26 36.87
CA ASP A 147 -27.20 19.81 36.70
C ASP A 147 -26.27 19.41 35.53
N ARG A 148 -25.80 20.38 34.72
CA ARG A 148 -24.95 20.14 33.53
C ARG A 148 -23.57 20.79 33.59
N GLU A 149 -23.24 21.42 34.71
CA GLU A 149 -21.88 21.84 34.99
C GLU A 149 -21.01 20.60 35.23
N GLY A 150 -19.87 20.51 34.52
CA GLY A 150 -18.91 19.44 34.74
C GLY A 150 -18.25 19.54 36.12
N ILE A 151 -17.37 18.59 36.43
CA ILE A 151 -16.53 18.64 37.63
C ILE A 151 -15.08 18.82 37.17
N PRO A 152 -14.37 19.87 37.62
CA PRO A 152 -12.95 20.04 37.31
C PRO A 152 -12.10 19.01 38.06
N PHE A 153 -10.80 18.97 37.75
CA PHE A 153 -9.87 18.18 38.53
C PHE A 153 -9.88 18.59 40.00
N ASN A 154 -9.73 17.61 40.89
CA ASN A 154 -9.32 17.90 42.25
C ASN A 154 -7.95 18.61 42.28
N PRO A 155 -7.65 19.34 43.37
CA PRO A 155 -6.36 20.00 43.55
C PRO A 155 -5.17 19.07 43.33
N LYS A 156 -4.05 19.63 42.87
CA LYS A 156 -2.79 18.91 42.66
C LYS A 156 -2.25 18.33 43.97
N ASP A 157 -1.52 17.22 43.85
CA ASP A 157 -0.74 16.59 44.92
C ASP A 157 -1.54 16.19 46.17
N GLN A 158 -2.86 15.98 46.01
CA GLN A 158 -3.72 15.57 47.12
C GLN A 158 -3.41 14.15 47.62
N PRO A 159 -3.57 13.91 48.94
CA PRO A 159 -3.47 12.57 49.49
C PRO A 159 -4.61 11.68 48.99
N LYS A 160 -4.35 10.38 48.93
CA LYS A 160 -5.29 9.35 48.47
C LYS A 160 -6.71 9.51 49.03
N SER A 161 -6.86 9.82 50.31
CA SER A 161 -8.18 9.98 50.94
C SER A 161 -9.02 11.12 50.34
N GLU A 162 -8.38 12.24 49.98
CA GLU A 162 -9.06 13.39 49.37
C GLU A 162 -9.41 13.10 47.90
N VAL A 163 -8.52 12.41 47.17
CA VAL A 163 -8.81 11.92 45.81
C VAL A 163 -10.04 11.00 45.82
N GLN A 164 -10.12 10.08 46.79
CA GLN A 164 -11.27 9.18 46.95
C GLN A 164 -12.56 9.93 47.27
N GLU A 165 -12.49 11.00 48.07
CA GLU A 165 -13.64 11.86 48.35
C GLU A 165 -14.10 12.62 47.10
N HIS A 166 -13.17 13.16 46.31
CA HIS A 166 -13.48 13.80 45.04
C HIS A 166 -14.13 12.84 44.04
N LEU A 167 -13.62 11.61 43.91
CA LEU A 167 -14.23 10.59 43.06
C LEU A 167 -15.69 10.29 43.45
N LYS A 168 -16.04 10.33 44.74
CA LYS A 168 -17.44 10.19 45.17
C LYS A 168 -18.31 11.36 44.67
N SER A 169 -17.76 12.58 44.67
CA SER A 169 -18.43 13.76 44.11
C SER A 169 -18.63 13.63 42.60
N VAL A 170 -17.62 13.14 41.87
CA VAL A 170 -17.73 12.81 40.43
C VAL A 170 -18.83 11.77 40.20
N LYS A 171 -18.86 10.69 40.99
CA LYS A 171 -19.90 9.66 40.91
C LYS A 171 -21.30 10.22 41.16
N SER A 172 -21.46 11.10 42.16
CA SER A 172 -22.74 11.75 42.45
C SER A 172 -23.21 12.56 41.26
N LYS A 173 -22.31 13.30 40.60
CA LYS A 173 -22.66 14.11 39.44
C LYS A 173 -23.05 13.27 38.23
N VAL A 174 -22.38 12.15 38.00
CA VAL A 174 -22.74 11.20 36.94
C VAL A 174 -24.19 10.73 37.09
N LYS A 175 -24.64 10.43 38.32
CA LYS A 175 -26.04 10.03 38.59
C LYS A 175 -27.04 11.11 38.18
N GLU A 176 -26.70 12.38 38.39
CA GLU A 176 -27.55 13.53 38.10
C GLU A 176 -27.69 13.84 36.60
N LEU A 177 -26.76 13.37 35.76
CA LEU A 177 -26.73 13.69 34.32
C LEU A 177 -28.06 13.37 33.65
N LYS A 178 -28.48 14.21 32.70
CA LYS A 178 -29.64 13.91 31.86
C LYS A 178 -29.22 14.12 30.43
N ALA A 179 -29.55 13.15 29.59
CA ALA A 179 -29.50 13.36 28.15
C ALA A 179 -30.57 14.40 27.79
N ASP A 180 -30.26 15.19 26.77
CA ASP A 180 -31.16 16.18 26.22
C ASP A 180 -32.45 15.56 25.66
N PHE A 181 -33.50 16.39 25.51
CA PHE A 181 -34.76 15.92 24.96
C PHE A 181 -34.63 15.81 23.45
N PRO A 182 -34.87 14.64 22.83
CA PRO A 182 -34.54 14.42 21.43
C PRO A 182 -35.36 15.39 20.57
N ASN A 183 -34.66 16.38 20.03
CA ASN A 183 -35.20 17.36 19.11
C ASN A 183 -34.32 17.40 17.84
N LEU A 184 -34.89 17.88 16.73
CA LEU A 184 -34.22 17.86 15.43
C LEU A 184 -33.06 18.86 15.31
N LEU A 185 -32.80 19.67 16.34
CA LEU A 185 -31.80 20.74 16.32
C LEU A 185 -30.57 20.43 17.18
N GLU A 186 -30.62 19.42 18.05
CA GLU A 186 -29.49 19.02 18.89
C GLU A 186 -28.36 18.40 18.10
N LYS A 187 -27.14 18.82 18.43
CA LYS A 187 -25.92 18.35 17.80
C LYS A 187 -24.89 17.93 18.84
N THR A 188 -23.87 17.24 18.36
CA THR A 188 -22.76 16.66 19.13
C THR A 188 -21.49 17.42 18.75
N ASN A 189 -20.84 18.11 19.69
CA ASN A 189 -19.67 18.96 19.40
C ASN A 189 -18.40 18.42 20.08
N TYR A 190 -17.67 17.56 19.37
CA TYR A 190 -16.43 16.97 19.91
C TYR A 190 -15.31 18.00 20.06
N HIS A 191 -15.23 18.95 19.13
CA HIS A 191 -14.17 19.95 19.13
C HIS A 191 -14.15 20.75 20.43
N ALA A 192 -15.31 21.28 20.84
CA ALA A 192 -15.40 22.09 22.05
C ALA A 192 -15.14 21.26 23.32
N ALA A 193 -15.69 20.03 23.36
CA ALA A 193 -15.52 19.09 24.46
C ALA A 193 -14.04 18.68 24.67
N LEU A 194 -13.33 18.36 23.58
CA LEU A 194 -11.91 18.02 23.61
C LEU A 194 -11.02 19.24 23.89
N ASN A 195 -11.39 20.44 23.40
CA ASN A 195 -10.68 21.67 23.73
C ASN A 195 -10.74 21.95 25.24
N ARG A 196 -11.93 21.84 25.85
CA ARG A 196 -12.07 21.98 27.30
C ARG A 196 -11.26 20.94 28.09
N ALA A 197 -11.19 19.71 27.59
CA ALA A 197 -10.32 18.69 28.18
C ALA A 197 -8.84 19.09 28.10
N ASN A 198 -8.39 19.59 26.94
CA ASN A 198 -7.03 20.08 26.75
C ASN A 198 -6.69 21.24 27.71
N GLU A 199 -7.60 22.19 27.91
CA GLU A 199 -7.45 23.28 28.88
C GLU A 199 -7.26 22.77 30.32
N LEU A 200 -8.01 21.75 30.74
CA LEU A 200 -7.86 21.16 32.08
C LEU A 200 -6.51 20.46 32.27
N PHE A 201 -5.89 19.98 31.19
CA PHE A 201 -4.57 19.33 31.23
C PHE A 201 -3.38 20.29 31.16
N ALA A 202 -3.60 21.60 30.90
CA ALA A 202 -2.54 22.55 30.54
C ALA A 202 -1.34 22.55 31.50
N ASP A 203 -1.59 22.41 32.82
CA ASP A 203 -0.55 22.44 33.84
C ASP A 203 -0.13 21.03 34.34
N SER A 204 -0.42 19.96 33.60
CA SER A 204 -0.23 18.59 34.09
C SER A 204 0.99 17.85 33.54
N ASP A 205 1.81 17.35 34.47
CA ASP A 205 2.91 16.42 34.23
C ASP A 205 2.54 14.94 34.50
N ASN A 206 1.33 14.70 35.00
CA ASN A 206 0.79 13.36 35.21
C ASN A 206 0.58 12.64 33.87
N THR A 207 0.38 11.33 33.91
CA THR A 207 -0.11 10.63 32.71
C THR A 207 -1.57 11.02 32.46
N LYS A 208 -1.93 11.35 31.22
CA LYS A 208 -3.20 12.01 30.90
C LYS A 208 -4.10 11.13 30.04
N TYR A 209 -5.33 10.96 30.48
CA TYR A 209 -6.32 10.09 29.84
C TYR A 209 -7.68 10.78 29.70
N ILE A 210 -8.33 10.58 28.57
CA ILE A 210 -9.73 10.91 28.33
C ILE A 210 -10.47 9.60 28.08
N ILE A 211 -11.61 9.42 28.74
CA ILE A 211 -12.58 8.36 28.43
C ILE A 211 -13.78 9.03 27.78
N LEU A 212 -13.87 8.95 26.45
CA LEU A 212 -14.96 9.48 25.64
C LEU A 212 -16.08 8.45 25.50
N LEU A 213 -17.28 8.80 25.99
CA LEU A 213 -18.47 7.96 25.95
C LEU A 213 -19.52 8.65 25.08
N THR A 214 -19.89 8.02 23.96
CA THR A 214 -20.74 8.66 22.92
C THR A 214 -21.50 7.61 22.10
N ASP A 215 -22.56 8.03 21.42
CA ASP A 215 -23.37 7.17 20.56
C ASP A 215 -23.50 7.64 19.11
N GLY A 216 -22.72 8.65 18.73
CA GLY A 216 -22.83 9.32 17.44
C GLY A 216 -21.56 10.06 17.05
N ARG A 217 -21.46 10.44 15.77
CA ARG A 217 -20.38 11.26 15.23
C ARG A 217 -20.62 12.74 15.54
N SER A 218 -19.55 13.55 15.51
CA SER A 218 -19.68 15.00 15.67
C SER A 218 -20.58 15.58 14.58
N THR A 219 -21.56 16.39 14.98
CA THR A 219 -22.53 17.06 14.10
C THR A 219 -22.50 18.59 14.25
N ALA A 220 -21.68 19.09 15.19
CA ALA A 220 -21.41 20.49 15.40
C ALA A 220 -19.91 20.75 15.62
N GLY A 221 -19.53 22.01 15.45
CA GLY A 221 -18.17 22.48 15.57
C GLY A 221 -17.95 23.74 14.72
N PRO A 222 -16.69 24.15 14.51
CA PRO A 222 -16.38 25.25 13.61
C PRO A 222 -16.78 24.89 12.16
N SER A 223 -17.24 25.87 11.39
CA SER A 223 -17.65 25.69 9.98
C SER A 223 -16.46 25.56 9.02
N THR A 224 -15.25 25.88 9.49
CA THR A 224 -13.98 25.74 8.78
C THR A 224 -12.92 25.29 9.77
N VAL A 225 -11.92 24.52 9.33
CA VAL A 225 -10.67 24.32 10.07
C VAL A 225 -9.52 24.96 9.30
N THR A 226 -8.55 25.52 10.02
CA THR A 226 -7.35 26.10 9.41
C THR A 226 -6.21 25.10 9.53
N ARG A 227 -5.63 24.69 8.40
CA ARG A 227 -4.53 23.72 8.36
C ARG A 227 -3.45 24.16 7.38
N ASN A 228 -2.22 23.79 7.67
CA ASN A 228 -1.16 23.82 6.67
C ASN A 228 -1.36 22.62 5.75
N VAL A 229 -1.59 22.92 4.47
CA VAL A 229 -1.72 21.92 3.41
C VAL A 229 -0.31 21.73 2.89
N ASP A 230 0.26 20.54 3.08
CA ASP A 230 1.59 20.17 2.60
C ASP A 230 1.58 18.67 2.36
N GLY A 231 1.13 18.30 1.15
CA GLY A 231 0.84 16.92 0.77
C GLY A 231 0.18 16.86 -0.60
N ILE A 232 -0.35 15.69 -0.94
CA ILE A 232 -0.81 15.39 -2.30
C ILE A 232 -2.35 15.33 -2.33
N TYR A 233 -2.99 16.14 -3.18
CA TYR A 233 -4.44 16.37 -3.17
C TYR A 233 -5.08 16.28 -4.56
N GLU A 234 -6.33 15.82 -4.62
CA GLU A 234 -7.10 15.69 -5.86
C GLU A 234 -7.99 16.92 -6.10
N PRO A 235 -8.06 17.47 -7.32
CA PRO A 235 -9.04 18.51 -7.65
C PRO A 235 -10.49 18.07 -7.44
N GLN A 236 -11.38 19.00 -7.06
CA GLN A 236 -12.81 18.75 -6.87
C GLN A 236 -13.48 18.19 -8.13
N VAL A 237 -13.21 18.83 -9.27
CA VAL A 237 -13.72 18.45 -10.59
C VAL A 237 -12.56 17.89 -11.40
N CYS A 238 -12.60 16.59 -11.71
CA CYS A 238 -11.54 15.95 -12.47
C CYS A 238 -12.09 14.82 -13.35
N LEU A 239 -11.89 14.91 -14.67
CA LEU A 239 -12.17 13.82 -15.63
C LEU A 239 -11.01 12.81 -15.71
N PHE A 240 -9.78 13.20 -15.29
CA PHE A 240 -8.57 12.39 -15.33
C PHE A 240 -7.74 12.63 -14.05
N CYS A 241 -7.88 11.74 -13.06
CA CYS A 241 -7.64 11.86 -11.61
C CYS A 241 -6.25 12.28 -11.08
N LYS A 242 -5.50 13.13 -11.77
CA LYS A 242 -4.17 13.60 -11.34
C LYS A 242 -4.25 14.32 -9.98
N LYS A 243 -3.54 13.82 -8.97
CA LYS A 243 -3.30 14.53 -7.72
C LYS A 243 -2.12 15.49 -7.87
N TYR A 244 -2.07 16.50 -7.03
CA TYR A 244 -1.02 17.53 -7.03
C TYR A 244 -0.44 17.68 -5.65
N TYR A 245 0.88 17.78 -5.55
CA TYR A 245 1.48 18.30 -4.34
C TYR A 245 1.12 19.77 -4.18
N ILE A 246 0.54 20.09 -3.03
CA ILE A 246 0.15 21.44 -2.67
C ILE A 246 0.80 21.78 -1.35
N LYS A 247 1.48 22.93 -1.33
CA LYS A 247 2.00 23.57 -0.13
C LYS A 247 1.34 24.94 0.05
N GLN A 248 0.49 25.07 1.06
CA GLN A 248 -0.20 26.31 1.40
C GLN A 248 -0.47 26.37 2.91
N ASP A 249 0.16 27.34 3.57
CA ASP A 249 -0.03 27.57 5.00
C ASP A 249 -1.36 28.27 5.28
N ASN A 250 -1.90 28.06 6.50
CA ASN A 250 -3.12 28.70 6.99
C ASN A 250 -4.32 28.55 6.06
N THR A 251 -4.47 27.38 5.43
CA THR A 251 -5.54 27.09 4.48
C THR A 251 -6.85 26.78 5.21
N GLN A 252 -7.93 27.45 4.81
CA GLN A 252 -9.27 27.12 5.29
C GLN A 252 -9.82 25.90 4.56
N ILE A 253 -10.08 24.84 5.33
CA ILE A 253 -10.78 23.64 4.89
C ILE A 253 -12.25 23.79 5.30
N PHE A 254 -13.17 23.54 4.37
CA PHE A 254 -14.61 23.70 4.57
C PHE A 254 -15.37 22.50 4.01
N ASN A 255 -16.62 22.33 4.44
CA ASN A 255 -17.49 21.29 3.86
C ASN A 255 -17.86 21.64 2.42
N ASN A 256 -17.90 20.64 1.56
CA ASN A 256 -18.54 20.77 0.25
C ASN A 256 -20.01 21.18 0.40
N VAL A 257 -20.63 21.59 -0.70
CA VAL A 257 -22.03 22.08 -0.73
C VAL A 257 -23.02 21.10 -0.09
N LEU A 258 -22.78 19.78 -0.20
CA LEU A 258 -23.65 18.76 0.35
C LEU A 258 -23.32 18.37 1.81
N GLY A 259 -22.21 18.84 2.38
CA GLY A 259 -21.82 18.60 3.77
C GLY A 259 -21.21 17.24 4.08
N TRP A 260 -20.90 16.42 3.07
CA TRP A 260 -20.44 15.03 3.25
C TRP A 260 -18.92 14.87 3.28
N HIS A 261 -18.21 15.81 2.67
CA HIS A 261 -16.77 15.77 2.49
C HIS A 261 -16.20 17.18 2.55
N THR A 262 -14.88 17.31 2.67
CA THR A 262 -14.19 18.59 2.84
C THR A 262 -13.37 18.97 1.63
N GLU A 263 -13.22 20.27 1.46
CA GLU A 263 -12.61 20.94 0.31
C GLU A 263 -11.80 22.15 0.78
N PHE A 264 -10.89 22.62 -0.06
CA PHE A 264 -10.19 23.88 0.12
C PHE A 264 -9.92 24.56 -1.20
N ASN A 265 -9.75 25.89 -1.16
CA ASN A 265 -9.42 26.67 -2.35
C ASN A 265 -7.91 26.84 -2.45
N TYR A 266 -7.35 26.59 -3.63
CA TYR A 266 -5.95 26.80 -3.94
C TYR A 266 -5.78 27.89 -5.00
N ASN A 267 -4.94 28.87 -4.69
CA ASN A 267 -4.65 30.01 -5.58
C ASN A 267 -3.39 29.81 -6.44
N GLY A 268 -2.65 28.70 -6.26
CA GLY A 268 -1.50 28.33 -7.09
C GLY A 268 -1.90 27.55 -8.34
N TYR A 269 -0.98 26.83 -8.99
CA TYR A 269 -1.30 26.06 -10.20
C TYR A 269 -1.86 24.67 -9.85
N PRO A 270 -3.02 24.24 -10.41
CA PRO A 270 -3.90 24.96 -11.34
C PRO A 270 -4.68 26.12 -10.65
N PRO A 271 -4.73 27.32 -11.28
CA PRO A 271 -5.25 28.53 -10.65
C PRO A 271 -6.74 28.43 -10.32
N PHE A 272 -7.11 28.98 -9.16
CA PHE A 272 -8.50 29.06 -8.68
C PHE A 272 -9.22 27.71 -8.64
N THR A 273 -8.50 26.65 -8.26
CA THR A 273 -9.04 25.30 -8.21
C THR A 273 -9.40 24.92 -6.79
N THR A 274 -10.60 24.38 -6.61
CA THR A 274 -11.01 23.72 -5.37
C THR A 274 -10.43 22.31 -5.36
N PHE A 275 -9.77 21.95 -4.27
CA PHE A 275 -9.24 20.61 -4.04
C PHE A 275 -10.08 19.88 -3.01
N LYS A 276 -10.25 18.58 -3.19
CA LYS A 276 -10.77 17.70 -2.15
C LYS A 276 -9.70 17.63 -1.07
N TYR A 277 -10.06 18.05 0.13
CA TYR A 277 -9.30 17.69 1.31
C TYR A 277 -9.70 16.24 1.60
N SER A 278 -10.80 16.03 2.34
CA SER A 278 -11.24 14.69 2.71
C SER A 278 -12.53 14.24 2.09
N LYS A 279 -12.52 13.06 1.47
CA LYS A 279 -13.72 12.34 1.00
C LYS A 279 -14.51 11.67 2.13
N LYS A 280 -13.89 11.48 3.28
CA LYS A 280 -14.41 10.67 4.39
C LYS A 280 -14.85 11.51 5.58
N TYR A 281 -14.17 12.62 5.81
CA TYR A 281 -14.39 13.48 6.96
C TYR A 281 -15.06 14.78 6.54
N ASN A 282 -16.11 15.15 7.27
CA ASN A 282 -16.63 16.50 7.26
C ASN A 282 -15.74 17.39 8.14
N VAL A 283 -15.98 18.70 8.11
CA VAL A 283 -15.17 19.70 8.84
C VAL A 283 -15.21 19.52 10.35
N TYR A 284 -16.29 18.98 10.92
CA TYR A 284 -16.42 18.74 12.36
C TYR A 284 -15.57 17.56 12.81
N ASP A 285 -15.47 16.53 11.97
CA ASP A 285 -14.57 15.40 12.20
C ASP A 285 -13.11 15.85 12.14
N LEU A 286 -12.76 16.67 11.14
CA LEU A 286 -11.42 17.25 11.04
C LEU A 286 -11.12 18.10 12.28
N ALA A 287 -12.06 18.92 12.74
CA ALA A 287 -11.88 19.73 13.94
C ALA A 287 -11.69 18.89 15.21
N ALA A 288 -12.32 17.73 15.29
CA ALA A 288 -12.13 16.77 16.39
C ALA A 288 -10.77 16.04 16.29
N ILE A 289 -10.35 15.66 15.08
CA ILE A 289 -9.03 15.07 14.81
C ILE A 289 -7.91 16.07 15.10
N ASP A 290 -8.09 17.36 14.79
CA ASP A 290 -7.13 18.42 15.14
C ASP A 290 -6.96 18.52 16.66
N MET A 291 -8.07 18.46 17.40
CA MET A 291 -8.00 18.45 18.86
C MET A 291 -7.35 17.17 19.40
N ALA A 292 -7.66 16.00 18.83
CA ALA A 292 -7.00 14.75 19.20
C ALA A 292 -5.50 14.79 18.88
N SER A 293 -5.10 15.44 17.79
CA SER A 293 -3.70 15.64 17.40
C SER A 293 -2.96 16.57 18.38
N ALA A 294 -3.58 17.68 18.79
CA ALA A 294 -3.04 18.56 19.81
C ALA A 294 -2.89 17.85 21.18
N LEU A 295 -3.89 17.05 21.55
CA LEU A 295 -3.87 16.22 22.74
C LEU A 295 -2.77 15.14 22.66
N ALA A 296 -2.59 14.50 21.50
CA ALA A 296 -1.54 13.52 21.25
C ALA A 296 -0.13 14.14 21.35
N ALA A 297 0.07 15.34 20.79
CA ALA A 297 1.32 16.09 20.94
C ALA A 297 1.65 16.39 22.42
N ASN A 298 0.61 16.56 23.24
CA ASN A 298 0.69 16.72 24.69
C ASN A 298 0.65 15.39 25.46
N LYS A 299 0.80 14.25 24.78
CA LYS A 299 0.84 12.89 25.35
C LYS A 299 -0.43 12.51 26.13
N VAL A 300 -1.58 13.00 25.67
CA VAL A 300 -2.90 12.60 26.19
C VAL A 300 -3.43 11.44 25.35
N LYS A 301 -3.97 10.42 26.02
CA LYS A 301 -4.65 9.27 25.39
C LYS A 301 -6.15 9.40 25.44
N ILE A 302 -6.83 9.19 24.32
CA ILE A 302 -8.30 9.22 24.22
C ILE A 302 -8.80 7.81 23.99
N PHE A 303 -9.33 7.18 25.03
CA PHE A 303 -10.12 5.96 24.89
C PHE A 303 -11.54 6.34 24.54
N SER A 304 -12.10 5.76 23.48
CA SER A 304 -13.50 6.00 23.12
C SER A 304 -14.35 4.74 23.26
N VAL A 305 -15.62 4.90 23.65
CA VAL A 305 -16.60 3.81 23.68
C VAL A 305 -17.88 4.24 22.96
N TRP A 306 -18.19 3.55 21.86
CA TRP A 306 -19.45 3.70 21.14
C TRP A 306 -20.59 2.98 21.84
N ILE A 307 -21.71 3.67 22.08
CA ILE A 307 -22.86 3.13 22.82
C ILE A 307 -24.07 2.93 21.90
N GLY A 308 -24.39 1.67 21.59
CA GLY A 308 -25.58 1.28 20.85
C GLY A 308 -25.31 0.54 19.54
N ASN A 309 -26.30 0.57 18.64
CA ASN A 309 -26.23 -0.12 17.34
C ASN A 309 -25.33 0.65 16.36
N TRP A 310 -24.74 -0.10 15.44
CA TRP A 310 -23.57 0.35 14.70
C TRP A 310 -23.94 0.95 13.34
N LYS A 311 -23.25 2.02 12.95
CA LYS A 311 -22.92 2.32 11.54
C LYS A 311 -21.43 2.07 11.35
N LYS A 312 -21.02 1.50 10.22
CA LYS A 312 -19.63 1.06 9.99
C LYS A 312 -18.67 2.25 9.99
N GLU A 313 -19.14 3.37 9.44
CA GLU A 313 -18.39 4.61 9.22
C GLU A 313 -18.09 5.33 10.54
N ASP A 314 -19.04 5.35 11.47
CA ASP A 314 -18.86 6.03 12.76
C ASP A 314 -17.89 5.29 13.68
N LYS A 315 -17.89 3.94 13.63
CA LYS A 315 -16.89 3.12 14.33
C LYS A 315 -15.49 3.42 13.83
N GLN A 316 -15.34 3.53 12.51
CA GLN A 316 -14.05 3.81 11.88
C GLN A 316 -13.49 5.14 12.37
N PHE A 317 -14.31 6.20 12.40
CA PHE A 317 -13.91 7.50 12.90
C PHE A 317 -13.42 7.47 14.37
N LEU A 318 -14.16 6.84 15.29
CA LEU A 318 -13.73 6.75 16.70
C LEU A 318 -12.46 5.91 16.89
N THR A 319 -12.29 4.87 16.07
CA THR A 319 -11.05 4.07 16.04
C THR A 319 -9.87 4.94 15.65
N GLU A 320 -10.03 5.79 14.65
CA GLU A 320 -8.99 6.71 14.18
C GLU A 320 -8.73 7.86 15.15
N LEU A 321 -9.78 8.43 15.75
CA LEU A 321 -9.68 9.46 16.78
C LEU A 321 -8.87 8.96 17.98
N SER A 322 -9.18 7.77 18.48
CA SER A 322 -8.46 7.14 19.61
C SER A 322 -7.04 6.76 19.17
N GLY A 323 -6.93 6.15 17.97
CA GLY A 323 -5.67 5.71 17.39
C GLY A 323 -4.66 6.82 17.09
N THR A 324 -5.13 8.05 16.85
CA THR A 324 -4.32 9.28 16.73
C THR A 324 -3.51 9.54 18.01
N THR A 325 -4.09 9.18 19.16
CA THR A 325 -3.48 9.34 20.48
C THR A 325 -2.77 8.08 20.98
N GLY A 326 -2.73 7.00 20.18
CA GLY A 326 -2.19 5.72 20.60
C GLY A 326 -3.06 5.02 21.65
N ALA A 327 -4.37 5.20 21.60
CA ALA A 327 -5.34 4.56 22.47
C ALA A 327 -6.38 3.77 21.67
N ASP A 328 -7.02 2.81 22.33
CA ASP A 328 -8.01 1.93 21.72
C ASP A 328 -9.43 2.53 21.74
N SER A 329 -10.26 2.04 20.82
CA SER A 329 -11.70 2.31 20.81
C SER A 329 -12.49 1.01 21.05
N TYR A 330 -13.63 1.15 21.74
CA TYR A 330 -14.49 0.02 22.09
C TYR A 330 -15.93 0.29 21.65
N THR A 331 -16.74 -0.77 21.65
CA THR A 331 -18.17 -0.68 21.32
C THR A 331 -18.98 -1.46 22.34
N ALA A 332 -20.12 -0.93 22.74
CA ALA A 332 -21.00 -1.58 23.70
C ALA A 332 -22.48 -1.36 23.34
N LYS A 333 -23.23 -2.45 23.25
CA LYS A 333 -24.70 -2.43 23.07
C LYS A 333 -25.44 -2.54 24.40
N SER A 334 -24.84 -3.24 25.36
CA SER A 334 -25.41 -3.54 26.68
C SER A 334 -24.61 -2.90 27.81
N VAL A 335 -25.18 -2.89 29.03
CA VAL A 335 -24.48 -2.43 30.24
C VAL A 335 -23.26 -3.32 30.53
N GLU A 336 -23.38 -4.62 30.27
CA GLU A 336 -22.31 -5.59 30.51
C GLU A 336 -21.13 -5.36 29.56
N GLU A 337 -21.38 -5.20 28.27
CA GLU A 337 -20.33 -4.87 27.30
C GLU A 337 -19.66 -3.54 27.60
N LEU A 338 -20.44 -2.54 28.04
CA LEU A 338 -19.91 -1.22 28.42
C LEU A 338 -19.03 -1.33 29.67
N ASN A 339 -19.48 -2.07 30.68
CA ASN A 339 -18.68 -2.38 31.86
C ASN A 339 -17.38 -3.09 31.50
N ASN A 340 -17.42 -4.11 30.64
CA ASN A 340 -16.24 -4.86 30.23
C ASN A 340 -15.25 -3.97 29.49
N SER A 341 -15.74 -3.06 28.64
CA SER A 341 -14.90 -2.08 27.92
C SER A 341 -14.24 -1.10 28.88
N LEU A 342 -15.01 -0.52 29.80
CA LEU A 342 -14.48 0.42 30.80
C LEU A 342 -13.52 -0.24 31.78
N ILE A 343 -13.78 -1.49 32.18
CA ILE A 343 -12.84 -2.27 33.02
C ILE A 343 -11.50 -2.39 32.32
N ARG A 344 -11.47 -2.82 31.05
CA ARG A 344 -10.23 -2.94 30.25
C ARG A 344 -9.47 -1.63 30.18
N ILE A 345 -10.16 -0.52 29.89
CA ILE A 345 -9.56 0.82 29.86
C ILE A 345 -8.92 1.14 31.23
N THR A 346 -9.66 0.94 32.33
CA THR A 346 -9.12 1.23 33.67
C THR A 346 -8.00 0.30 34.10
N GLU A 347 -7.97 -0.95 33.65
CA GLU A 347 -6.87 -1.87 33.87
C GLU A 347 -5.62 -1.37 33.16
N GLU A 348 -5.72 -1.03 31.87
CA GLU A 348 -4.62 -0.46 31.09
C GLU A 348 -4.05 0.81 31.74
N MET A 349 -4.90 1.75 32.17
CA MET A 349 -4.43 2.98 32.82
C MET A 349 -3.70 2.73 34.15
N ASN A 350 -4.13 1.72 34.91
CA ASN A 350 -3.61 1.43 36.26
C ASN A 350 -2.41 0.49 36.29
N HIS A 351 -2.11 -0.24 35.22
CA HIS A 351 -0.96 -1.14 35.19
C HIS A 351 0.36 -0.36 35.08
N SER A 352 1.44 -1.04 35.49
CA SER A 352 2.80 -0.57 35.23
C SER A 352 3.09 -0.75 33.74
N ALA A 353 3.36 0.35 33.03
CA ALA A 353 3.53 0.33 31.59
C ALA A 353 4.64 1.28 31.15
N MET A 354 5.29 0.96 30.03
CA MET A 354 6.05 1.97 29.29
C MET A 354 5.03 2.87 28.59
N LYS A 355 5.17 4.18 28.80
CA LYS A 355 4.16 5.17 28.41
C LYS A 355 4.73 6.22 27.47
N ASP A 356 3.87 7.10 26.97
CA ASP A 356 4.23 8.24 26.13
C ASP A 356 5.03 7.83 24.87
N ILE A 357 4.74 6.65 24.33
CA ILE A 357 5.47 6.07 23.21
C ILE A 357 5.09 6.82 21.92
N GLN A 358 6.05 7.50 21.31
CA GLN A 358 5.83 8.29 20.10
C GLN A 358 7.02 8.24 19.16
N LEU A 359 6.75 7.97 17.88
CA LEU A 359 7.71 8.07 16.79
C LEU A 359 7.67 9.48 16.20
N LYS A 360 8.84 10.10 16.02
CA LYS A 360 9.02 11.38 15.34
C LYS A 360 9.88 11.18 14.09
N ILE A 361 9.35 11.55 12.93
CA ILE A 361 9.96 11.37 11.61
C ILE A 361 10.20 12.76 11.00
N ASN A 362 11.41 13.03 10.49
CA ASN A 362 11.68 14.23 9.69
C ASN A 362 11.19 14.02 8.24
N LEU A 363 10.41 14.96 7.69
CA LEU A 363 9.93 14.95 6.31
C LEU A 363 10.84 15.71 5.33
N ASN A 364 11.92 16.32 5.79
CA ASN A 364 12.87 17.04 4.96
C ASN A 364 14.26 16.41 5.13
N ASP A 365 14.46 15.25 4.50
CA ASP A 365 15.78 14.61 4.41
C ASP A 365 16.46 15.01 3.09
N VAL A 366 17.76 15.28 3.15
CA VAL A 366 18.57 15.66 1.98
C VAL A 366 18.75 14.52 0.98
N SER A 367 18.42 13.30 1.38
CA SER A 367 18.58 12.08 0.59
C SER A 367 17.39 11.81 -0.33
N PHE A 368 16.30 12.57 -0.20
CA PHE A 368 15.11 12.38 -1.02
C PHE A 368 15.38 12.75 -2.48
N PRO A 369 14.72 12.09 -3.44
CA PRO A 369 14.84 12.44 -4.85
C PRO A 369 14.52 13.91 -5.10
N ASP A 370 15.29 14.57 -5.98
CA ASP A 370 15.07 15.99 -6.33
C ASP A 370 13.60 16.26 -6.69
N ASN A 371 12.98 17.28 -6.11
CA ASN A 371 11.55 17.58 -6.31
C ASN A 371 10.57 16.43 -5.97
N GLY A 372 10.99 15.41 -5.23
CA GLY A 372 10.09 14.40 -4.68
C GLY A 372 9.39 14.94 -3.44
N HIS A 373 8.10 14.68 -3.32
CA HIS A 373 7.29 15.17 -2.22
C HIS A 373 6.72 14.01 -1.40
N VAL A 374 6.60 14.24 -0.10
CA VAL A 374 6.14 13.25 0.87
C VAL A 374 4.91 13.81 1.57
N GLY A 375 3.77 13.19 1.30
CA GLY A 375 2.48 13.49 1.90
C GLY A 375 2.12 12.51 3.02
N ILE A 376 1.17 12.92 3.86
CA ILE A 376 0.50 12.03 4.80
C ILE A 376 -0.96 11.90 4.36
N PRO A 377 -1.41 10.71 3.94
CA PRO A 377 -2.81 10.51 3.59
C PRO A 377 -3.69 10.70 4.84
N GLU A 378 -4.91 11.16 4.64
CA GLU A 378 -5.74 11.69 5.72
C GLU A 378 -6.25 10.65 6.71
N ASP A 379 -6.34 9.40 6.27
CA ASP A 379 -6.70 8.25 7.10
C ASP A 379 -5.49 7.63 7.81
N SER A 380 -4.29 8.18 7.58
CA SER A 380 -3.11 7.82 8.33
C SER A 380 -3.25 8.26 9.78
N SER A 381 -2.83 7.40 10.71
CA SER A 381 -2.74 7.75 12.14
C SER A 381 -1.55 8.66 12.47
N ALA A 382 -0.78 9.07 11.46
CA ALA A 382 0.36 9.94 11.58
C ALA A 382 -0.05 11.41 11.52
N ILE A 383 0.52 12.23 12.39
CA ILE A 383 0.17 13.65 12.55
C ILE A 383 1.33 14.50 12.07
N LYS A 384 1.08 15.39 11.10
CA LYS A 384 2.07 16.38 10.68
C LYS A 384 2.16 17.51 11.72
N THR A 385 3.37 17.92 12.09
CA THR A 385 3.59 19.05 13.01
C THR A 385 3.18 20.37 12.37
N GLU A 386 2.87 21.39 13.19
CA GLU A 386 2.43 22.71 12.70
C GLU A 386 3.41 23.34 11.69
N ASP A 387 4.71 23.16 11.87
CA ASP A 387 5.74 23.66 10.94
C ASP A 387 5.88 22.83 9.65
N GLY A 388 5.17 21.72 9.54
CA GLY A 388 5.21 20.80 8.40
C GLY A 388 6.49 19.97 8.27
N ASN A 389 7.44 20.10 9.21
CA ASN A 389 8.76 19.48 9.07
C ASN A 389 8.81 18.05 9.60
N TYR A 390 7.92 17.71 10.53
CA TYR A 390 7.92 16.41 11.17
C TYR A 390 6.56 15.74 11.11
N VAL A 391 6.60 14.42 11.30
CA VAL A 391 5.43 13.59 11.51
C VAL A 391 5.57 12.86 12.83
N LEU A 392 4.48 12.83 13.60
CA LEU A 392 4.36 12.16 14.88
C LEU A 392 3.42 10.96 14.75
N VAL A 393 3.82 9.80 15.27
CA VAL A 393 2.96 8.61 15.35
C VAL A 393 2.88 8.18 16.81
N SER A 394 1.70 8.30 17.41
CA SER A 394 1.44 7.88 18.79
C SER A 394 1.18 6.37 18.85
N ILE A 395 1.82 5.69 19.81
CA ILE A 395 1.82 4.23 19.91
C ILE A 395 1.14 3.81 21.24
N PRO A 396 0.41 2.69 21.27
CA PRO A 396 -0.14 2.10 22.49
C PRO A 396 0.89 1.92 23.61
N ASP A 397 0.41 1.99 24.86
CA ASP A 397 1.28 1.80 26.03
C ASP A 397 1.64 0.31 26.11
N VAL A 398 2.86 0.01 26.56
CA VAL A 398 3.32 -1.37 26.71
C VAL A 398 3.12 -1.77 28.16
N VAL A 399 2.03 -2.49 28.43
CA VAL A 399 1.61 -2.92 29.75
C VAL A 399 2.40 -4.15 30.22
N TYR A 400 3.00 -4.08 31.40
CA TYR A 400 3.65 -5.20 32.08
C TYR A 400 2.79 -5.67 33.25
N ASN A 401 2.41 -6.95 33.23
CA ASN A 401 1.62 -7.55 34.30
C ASN A 401 2.55 -8.19 35.36
N ALA A 402 2.09 -8.25 36.62
CA ALA A 402 2.82 -8.87 37.73
C ALA A 402 3.17 -10.35 37.54
N ASP A 403 2.63 -11.05 36.53
CA ASP A 403 2.86 -12.48 36.30
C ASP A 403 4.24 -12.80 35.70
N SER A 404 5.14 -11.81 35.62
CA SER A 404 6.53 -11.95 35.15
C SER A 404 6.65 -12.44 33.70
N LYS A 405 5.63 -12.20 32.86
CA LYS A 405 5.73 -12.47 31.42
C LYS A 405 6.03 -11.21 30.66
N THR A 406 6.98 -11.31 29.74
CA THR A 406 7.25 -10.27 28.75
C THR A 406 5.99 -10.02 27.92
N PRO A 407 5.57 -8.75 27.74
CA PRO A 407 4.42 -8.43 26.91
C PRO A 407 4.61 -8.91 25.47
N SER A 408 3.53 -9.36 24.84
CA SER A 408 3.60 -9.83 23.45
C SER A 408 3.98 -8.69 22.50
N PRO A 409 4.81 -8.96 21.48
CA PRO A 409 5.04 -8.01 20.40
C PRO A 409 3.75 -7.62 19.68
N PHE A 410 3.70 -6.39 19.18
CA PHE A 410 2.59 -5.89 18.36
C PHE A 410 3.09 -4.90 17.30
N VAL A 411 2.21 -4.60 16.34
CA VAL A 411 2.53 -3.72 15.21
C VAL A 411 1.59 -2.52 15.21
N LYS A 412 2.16 -1.32 15.12
CA LYS A 412 1.43 -0.09 14.77
C LYS A 412 1.76 0.27 13.34
N SER A 413 0.75 0.48 12.51
CA SER A 413 0.94 0.87 11.11
C SER A 413 0.46 2.30 10.87
N PHE A 414 1.12 2.96 9.93
CA PHE A 414 0.72 4.26 9.38
C PHE A 414 1.11 4.32 7.91
N SER A 415 0.52 5.26 7.18
CA SER A 415 0.72 5.38 5.73
C SER A 415 1.32 6.73 5.37
N MET A 416 2.07 6.75 4.27
CA MET A 416 2.70 7.93 3.67
C MET A 416 2.47 7.91 2.15
N GLU A 417 2.43 9.07 1.51
CA GLU A 417 2.25 9.22 0.05
C GLU A 417 3.49 9.83 -0.60
N PHE A 418 3.83 9.36 -1.80
CA PHE A 418 5.00 9.78 -2.57
C PHE A 418 4.60 10.03 -4.03
N ASP A 419 5.01 11.16 -4.60
CA ASP A 419 4.67 11.53 -5.98
C ASP A 419 5.81 11.30 -6.99
N LYS A 420 6.96 10.82 -6.52
CA LYS A 420 8.14 10.64 -7.36
C LYS A 420 8.85 9.32 -7.07
N ALA A 421 9.31 8.68 -8.14
CA ALA A 421 10.09 7.46 -8.05
C ALA A 421 11.51 7.78 -7.56
N GLY A 422 12.04 6.88 -6.75
CA GLY A 422 13.37 6.95 -6.15
C GLY A 422 13.41 6.32 -4.77
N GLU A 423 14.60 6.34 -4.18
CA GLU A 423 14.83 5.87 -2.82
C GLU A 423 14.64 7.03 -1.83
N TYR A 424 13.81 6.82 -0.81
CA TYR A 424 13.56 7.76 0.28
C TYR A 424 14.09 7.17 1.58
N THR A 425 15.31 7.57 1.98
CA THR A 425 15.90 7.16 3.25
C THR A 425 15.67 8.23 4.32
N PHE A 426 14.96 7.85 5.38
CA PHE A 426 14.67 8.71 6.53
C PHE A 426 15.73 8.49 7.61
N HIS A 427 16.74 9.35 7.67
CA HIS A 427 17.85 9.19 8.62
C HIS A 427 17.47 9.63 10.04
N ASN A 428 16.68 10.69 10.17
CA ASN A 428 16.31 11.28 11.45
C ASN A 428 14.91 10.81 11.88
N VAL A 429 14.86 9.58 12.40
CA VAL A 429 13.66 8.96 12.93
C VAL A 429 13.90 8.53 14.36
N LYS A 430 13.15 9.09 15.30
CA LYS A 430 13.33 8.85 16.73
C LYS A 430 12.05 8.36 17.39
N LEU A 431 12.11 7.20 18.03
CA LEU A 431 11.08 6.79 18.97
C LEU A 431 11.45 7.24 20.37
N THR A 432 10.53 7.93 21.06
CA THR A 432 10.69 8.34 22.46
C THR A 432 9.62 7.68 23.33
N TYR A 433 9.96 7.36 24.58
CA TYR A 433 9.03 6.79 25.55
C TYR A 433 9.46 7.10 26.98
N THR A 434 8.56 6.88 27.94
CA THR A 434 8.83 6.89 29.38
C THR A 434 8.87 5.44 29.86
N ASP A 435 9.99 5.01 30.45
CA ASP A 435 10.17 3.65 30.95
C ASP A 435 9.40 3.37 32.25
N LEU A 436 9.46 2.12 32.74
CA LEU A 436 8.77 1.70 33.96
C LEU A 436 9.24 2.43 35.23
N ALA A 437 10.45 3.01 35.21
CA ALA A 437 10.98 3.83 36.30
C ALA A 437 10.70 5.32 36.12
N GLY A 438 9.89 5.70 35.12
CA GLY A 438 9.54 7.09 34.83
C GLY A 438 10.62 7.88 34.09
N ARG A 439 11.69 7.25 33.59
CA ARG A 439 12.77 7.93 32.87
C ARG A 439 12.44 8.02 31.38
N LYS A 440 12.78 9.15 30.77
CA LYS A 440 12.63 9.34 29.32
C LYS A 440 13.73 8.61 28.56
N GLN A 441 13.34 7.84 27.55
CA GLN A 441 14.21 7.05 26.68
C GLN A 441 14.01 7.48 25.21
N SER A 442 15.02 7.23 24.38
CA SER A 442 15.01 7.53 22.95
C SER A 442 15.76 6.46 22.16
N ILE A 443 15.22 6.05 21.01
CA ILE A 443 15.80 5.05 20.11
C ILE A 443 15.79 5.61 18.68
N ASP A 444 16.93 5.57 17.99
CA ASP A 444 17.01 5.92 16.57
C ASP A 444 16.61 4.71 15.71
N VAL A 445 15.66 4.89 14.79
CA VAL A 445 15.06 3.81 13.98
C VAL A 445 14.89 4.23 12.51
N PRO A 446 16.00 4.50 11.79
CA PRO A 446 15.95 4.90 10.39
C PRO A 446 15.35 3.79 9.52
N PHE A 447 14.71 4.18 8.42
CA PHE A 447 14.15 3.26 7.44
C PHE A 447 14.20 3.87 6.03
N THR A 448 14.06 3.00 5.03
CA THR A 448 14.10 3.38 3.61
C THR A 448 12.83 2.91 2.91
N ILE A 449 12.29 3.73 2.03
CA ILE A 449 11.17 3.40 1.14
C ILE A 449 11.66 3.52 -0.30
N ASN A 450 11.43 2.47 -1.08
CA ASN A 450 11.67 2.47 -2.52
C ASN A 450 10.37 2.78 -3.24
N VAL A 451 10.33 3.90 -3.97
CA VAL A 451 9.19 4.26 -4.82
C VAL A 451 9.59 3.99 -6.25
N MET A 452 8.78 3.20 -6.93
CA MET A 452 9.03 2.75 -8.29
C MET A 452 8.03 3.38 -9.23
N ASP A 453 8.54 3.68 -10.41
CA ASP A 453 7.72 4.17 -11.49
C ASP A 453 6.98 3.00 -12.14
N ASN A 454 5.65 3.07 -12.21
CA ASN A 454 4.85 2.06 -12.92
C ASN A 454 5.00 2.19 -14.45
N GLU A 455 5.69 3.23 -14.93
CA GLU A 455 5.86 3.48 -16.36
C GLU A 455 7.12 2.79 -16.94
N SER A 456 8.02 2.21 -16.13
CA SER A 456 9.27 1.61 -16.60
C SER A 456 9.24 0.06 -16.56
N PHE A 457 8.69 -0.58 -17.61
CA PHE A 457 8.64 -2.04 -17.75
C PHE A 457 9.13 -2.52 -19.12
N GLY A 458 9.50 -3.80 -19.23
CA GLY A 458 9.90 -4.43 -20.50
C GLY A 458 8.75 -5.19 -21.17
N LEU A 459 8.95 -5.65 -22.40
CA LEU A 459 8.04 -6.59 -23.07
C LEU A 459 8.76 -7.92 -23.35
N LYS A 460 8.01 -9.02 -23.31
CA LYS A 460 8.46 -10.33 -23.80
C LYS A 460 7.32 -11.10 -24.44
N PHE A 461 7.67 -12.12 -25.22
CA PHE A 461 6.73 -13.14 -25.65
C PHE A 461 6.66 -14.28 -24.62
N LYS A 462 5.48 -14.87 -24.43
CA LYS A 462 5.24 -15.96 -23.47
C LYS A 462 6.05 -17.21 -23.78
N ASN A 463 5.95 -17.69 -25.01
CA ASN A 463 6.48 -18.99 -25.44
C ASN A 463 7.20 -18.92 -26.80
N PRO A 464 8.23 -18.07 -26.99
CA PRO A 464 9.02 -18.06 -28.21
C PRO A 464 9.91 -19.32 -28.31
N PRO A 465 10.28 -19.80 -29.51
CA PRO A 465 9.91 -19.29 -30.84
C PRO A 465 8.53 -19.77 -31.32
N TYR A 466 7.95 -19.11 -32.31
CA TYR A 466 6.65 -19.48 -32.87
C TYR A 466 6.75 -20.06 -34.30
N ALA A 467 5.71 -20.78 -34.74
CA ALA A 467 5.67 -21.35 -36.07
C ALA A 467 4.25 -21.41 -36.67
N ILE A 468 4.15 -21.25 -37.99
CA ILE A 468 2.93 -21.48 -38.77
C ILE A 468 3.12 -22.79 -39.54
N ASN A 469 2.47 -23.85 -39.06
CA ASN A 469 2.49 -25.15 -39.72
C ASN A 469 1.38 -25.23 -40.78
N VAL A 470 1.71 -24.74 -41.97
CA VAL A 470 0.88 -24.73 -43.17
C VAL A 470 0.56 -26.14 -43.65
N TYR A 471 1.45 -27.10 -43.42
CA TYR A 471 1.18 -28.51 -43.72
C TYR A 471 -0.02 -29.05 -42.92
N LYS A 472 -0.02 -28.89 -41.60
CA LYS A 472 -1.09 -29.36 -40.72
C LYS A 472 -2.39 -28.57 -40.90
N ASN A 473 -2.29 -27.26 -41.12
CA ASN A 473 -3.44 -26.36 -41.19
C ASN A 473 -3.41 -25.48 -42.45
N PRO A 474 -3.55 -26.05 -43.67
CA PRO A 474 -3.34 -25.33 -44.93
C PRO A 474 -4.39 -24.24 -45.22
N THR A 475 -5.50 -24.23 -44.47
CA THR A 475 -6.56 -23.22 -44.57
C THR A 475 -6.40 -22.10 -43.54
N ASN A 476 -5.57 -22.27 -42.51
CA ASN A 476 -5.28 -21.25 -41.51
C ASN A 476 -3.80 -20.87 -41.57
N LEU A 477 -3.51 -19.85 -42.37
CA LEU A 477 -2.16 -19.33 -42.61
C LEU A 477 -1.80 -18.20 -41.63
N THR A 478 -2.52 -18.09 -40.52
CA THR A 478 -2.37 -16.99 -39.58
C THR A 478 -2.00 -17.47 -38.18
N LEU A 479 -1.23 -16.65 -37.47
CA LEU A 479 -0.87 -16.80 -36.07
C LEU A 479 -1.17 -15.47 -35.37
N ASP A 480 -2.03 -15.50 -34.35
CA ASP A 480 -2.31 -14.33 -33.52
C ASP A 480 -1.34 -14.29 -32.35
N LEU A 481 -0.54 -13.22 -32.27
CA LEU A 481 0.44 -13.00 -31.20
C LEU A 481 -0.05 -12.02 -30.12
N ASN A 482 -1.27 -11.48 -30.22
CA ASN A 482 -1.76 -10.49 -29.24
C ASN A 482 -1.89 -11.09 -27.83
N SER A 483 -2.31 -12.35 -27.72
CA SER A 483 -2.39 -13.06 -26.43
C SER A 483 -1.04 -13.53 -25.88
N GLU A 484 0.03 -13.39 -26.68
CA GLU A 484 1.35 -13.93 -26.42
C GLU A 484 2.33 -12.91 -25.82
N ILE A 485 1.90 -11.67 -25.63
CA ILE A 485 2.73 -10.60 -25.04
C ILE A 485 2.54 -10.59 -23.51
N GLU A 486 3.64 -10.38 -22.78
CA GLU A 486 3.65 -10.08 -21.35
C GLU A 486 4.57 -8.89 -21.04
N VAL A 487 4.22 -8.15 -19.98
CA VAL A 487 5.15 -7.21 -19.36
C VAL A 487 6.25 -7.94 -18.60
N VAL A 488 7.43 -7.33 -18.58
CA VAL A 488 8.54 -7.70 -17.70
C VAL A 488 8.60 -6.63 -16.60
N PRO A 489 8.15 -6.94 -15.37
CA PRO A 489 8.18 -5.96 -14.29
C PRO A 489 9.62 -5.62 -13.89
N PRO A 490 9.86 -4.42 -13.35
CA PRO A 490 11.11 -4.13 -12.65
C PRO A 490 11.25 -5.03 -11.41
N PRO A 491 12.48 -5.19 -10.87
CA PRO A 491 12.70 -5.98 -9.66
C PRO A 491 11.79 -5.52 -8.52
N GLY A 492 11.12 -6.46 -7.85
CA GLY A 492 10.24 -6.16 -6.72
C GLY A 492 8.78 -5.90 -7.06
N VAL A 493 8.44 -5.80 -8.35
CA VAL A 493 7.07 -5.57 -8.82
C VAL A 493 6.46 -6.85 -9.36
N LYS A 494 5.17 -7.07 -9.07
CA LYS A 494 4.42 -8.17 -9.65
C LYS A 494 3.82 -7.77 -11.00
N PRO A 495 3.77 -8.67 -12.00
CA PRO A 495 3.23 -8.35 -13.33
C PRO A 495 1.79 -7.81 -13.30
N GLU A 496 0.94 -8.28 -12.38
CA GLU A 496 -0.46 -7.83 -12.24
C GLU A 496 -0.62 -6.37 -11.81
N ASP A 497 0.43 -5.76 -11.25
CA ASP A 497 0.40 -4.36 -10.80
C ASP A 497 0.75 -3.37 -11.94
N ILE A 498 1.10 -3.86 -13.13
CA ILE A 498 1.50 -3.07 -14.31
C ILE A 498 0.38 -3.04 -15.34
N GLU A 499 0.09 -1.84 -15.86
CA GLU A 499 -0.89 -1.67 -16.94
C GLU A 499 -0.28 -2.01 -18.31
N MET A 500 -0.91 -2.94 -19.04
CA MET A 500 -0.49 -3.32 -20.40
C MET A 500 -0.71 -2.19 -21.41
N PRO A 501 0.22 -1.93 -22.34
CA PRO A 501 0.00 -1.00 -23.44
C PRO A 501 -1.22 -1.40 -24.29
N THR A 502 -1.97 -0.41 -24.74
CA THR A 502 -3.12 -0.61 -25.64
C THR A 502 -2.78 -0.40 -27.12
N GLN A 503 -1.60 0.16 -27.41
CA GLN A 503 -1.13 0.45 -28.76
C GLN A 503 0.20 -0.25 -29.03
N PHE A 504 0.20 -1.11 -30.06
CA PHE A 504 1.36 -1.86 -30.50
C PHE A 504 1.65 -1.59 -31.98
N THR A 505 2.93 -1.40 -32.29
CA THR A 505 3.47 -1.36 -33.65
C THR A 505 4.16 -2.70 -33.93
N TRP A 506 3.82 -3.32 -35.05
CA TRP A 506 4.35 -4.63 -35.42
C TRP A 506 5.15 -4.56 -36.71
N THR A 507 6.29 -5.25 -36.75
CA THR A 507 7.13 -5.33 -37.95
C THR A 507 7.66 -6.74 -38.16
N SER A 508 7.84 -7.12 -39.43
CA SER A 508 8.53 -8.36 -39.84
C SER A 508 9.84 -7.99 -40.52
N SER A 509 10.93 -8.70 -40.21
CA SER A 509 12.21 -8.51 -40.89
C SER A 509 12.19 -8.97 -42.35
N ASP A 510 11.32 -9.92 -42.70
CA ASP A 510 11.11 -10.42 -44.05
C ASP A 510 9.61 -10.71 -44.35
N ASN A 511 9.00 -9.81 -45.11
CA ASN A 511 7.61 -9.90 -45.57
C ASN A 511 7.36 -10.96 -46.66
N LYS A 512 8.41 -11.55 -47.24
CA LYS A 512 8.29 -12.67 -48.18
C LYS A 512 8.03 -13.99 -47.45
N VAL A 513 8.47 -14.12 -46.20
CA VAL A 513 8.20 -15.28 -45.34
C VAL A 513 6.88 -15.08 -44.57
N ALA A 514 6.74 -13.96 -43.86
CA ALA A 514 5.49 -13.63 -43.18
C ALA A 514 5.30 -12.12 -43.02
N LYS A 515 4.05 -11.66 -43.18
CA LYS A 515 3.62 -10.29 -42.90
C LYS A 515 2.94 -10.24 -41.54
N VAL A 516 3.03 -9.12 -40.84
CA VAL A 516 2.31 -8.92 -39.58
C VAL A 516 1.48 -7.64 -39.65
N SER A 517 0.23 -7.71 -39.17
CA SER A 517 -0.66 -6.57 -39.05
C SER A 517 -1.48 -6.74 -37.78
N ASN A 518 -1.44 -5.76 -36.87
CA ASN A 518 -2.17 -5.77 -35.60
C ASN A 518 -1.99 -7.07 -34.80
N GLY A 519 -0.76 -7.56 -34.69
CA GLY A 519 -0.43 -8.82 -33.98
C GLY A 519 -0.80 -10.11 -34.72
N VAL A 520 -1.51 -10.03 -35.85
CA VAL A 520 -1.80 -11.21 -36.67
C VAL A 520 -0.71 -11.37 -37.73
N VAL A 521 0.07 -12.44 -37.59
CA VAL A 521 1.10 -12.84 -38.54
C VAL A 521 0.46 -13.71 -39.62
N THR A 522 0.62 -13.36 -40.88
CA THR A 522 0.15 -14.10 -42.07
C THR A 522 1.34 -14.66 -42.83
N ALA A 523 1.38 -15.98 -43.00
CA ALA A 523 2.38 -16.65 -43.80
C ALA A 523 2.27 -16.24 -45.29
N THR A 524 3.41 -15.90 -45.89
CA THR A 524 3.53 -15.53 -47.31
C THR A 524 4.56 -16.35 -48.06
N GLY A 525 5.39 -17.13 -47.37
CA GLY A 525 6.41 -17.98 -47.97
C GLY A 525 7.11 -18.85 -46.95
N VAL A 526 7.91 -19.79 -47.43
CA VAL A 526 8.70 -20.69 -46.57
C VAL A 526 9.94 -19.98 -46.06
N GLY A 527 10.29 -20.19 -44.79
CA GLY A 527 11.48 -19.60 -44.19
C GLY A 527 11.33 -19.30 -42.70
N THR A 528 12.24 -18.49 -42.17
CA THR A 528 12.15 -17.93 -40.81
C THR A 528 12.31 -16.42 -40.88
N THR A 529 11.40 -15.68 -40.27
CA THR A 529 11.47 -14.21 -40.16
C THR A 529 11.35 -13.78 -38.70
N LYS A 530 11.95 -12.65 -38.34
CA LYS A 530 11.82 -12.07 -37.00
C LYS A 530 10.62 -11.13 -36.96
N ILE A 531 9.70 -11.39 -36.04
CA ILE A 531 8.59 -10.49 -35.73
C ILE A 531 8.98 -9.66 -34.51
N THR A 532 8.77 -8.35 -34.61
CA THR A 532 9.02 -7.38 -33.54
C THR A 532 7.70 -6.70 -33.19
N VAL A 533 7.42 -6.62 -31.89
CA VAL A 533 6.39 -5.76 -31.34
C VAL A 533 7.05 -4.63 -30.57
N GLU A 534 6.59 -3.42 -30.83
CA GLU A 534 7.03 -2.20 -30.18
C GLU A 534 5.81 -1.48 -29.60
N ALA A 535 5.95 -0.99 -28.37
CA ALA A 535 4.98 -0.10 -27.75
C ALA A 535 5.69 1.12 -27.18
N LYS A 536 4.91 2.13 -26.80
CA LYS A 536 5.37 3.20 -25.93
C LYS A 536 4.88 2.95 -24.52
N ASP A 537 5.77 3.12 -23.55
CA ASP A 537 5.36 3.28 -22.17
C ASP A 537 4.71 4.66 -21.95
N LYS A 538 4.25 4.95 -20.73
CA LYS A 538 3.58 6.24 -20.44
C LYS A 538 4.52 7.46 -20.49
N LYS A 539 5.84 7.24 -20.47
CA LYS A 539 6.88 8.27 -20.66
C LYS A 539 7.29 8.46 -22.11
N ASP A 540 6.60 7.80 -23.03
CA ASP A 540 6.94 7.78 -24.45
C ASP A 540 8.29 7.10 -24.76
N ASN A 541 8.83 6.28 -23.85
CA ASN A 541 9.98 5.43 -24.16
C ASN A 541 9.56 4.24 -25.01
N SER A 542 10.43 3.83 -25.92
CA SER A 542 10.21 2.66 -26.77
C SER A 542 10.57 1.38 -26.02
N ILE A 543 9.59 0.48 -25.89
CA ILE A 543 9.75 -0.87 -25.32
C ILE A 543 9.48 -1.91 -26.41
N LYS A 544 10.32 -2.95 -26.51
CA LYS A 544 10.28 -3.90 -27.62
C LYS A 544 10.41 -5.34 -27.16
N ALA A 545 9.75 -6.25 -27.87
CA ALA A 545 10.00 -7.68 -27.81
C ALA A 545 10.16 -8.24 -29.23
N GLU A 546 11.05 -9.22 -29.38
CA GLU A 546 11.33 -9.87 -30.66
C GLU A 546 11.18 -11.39 -30.53
N THR A 547 10.66 -12.04 -31.58
CA THR A 547 10.57 -13.50 -31.65
C THR A 547 10.74 -13.98 -33.10
N PRO A 548 11.47 -15.07 -33.36
CA PRO A 548 11.47 -15.68 -34.68
C PRO A 548 10.15 -16.44 -34.93
N VAL A 549 9.63 -16.30 -36.15
CA VAL A 549 8.49 -17.03 -36.69
C VAL A 549 8.93 -17.86 -37.88
N LYS A 550 8.74 -19.18 -37.76
CA LYS A 550 9.07 -20.15 -38.80
C LYS A 550 7.82 -20.54 -39.58
N VAL A 551 7.93 -20.61 -40.91
CA VAL A 551 6.83 -20.96 -41.81
C VAL A 551 7.28 -22.10 -42.72
N ASN A 552 6.52 -23.20 -42.74
CA ASN A 552 6.70 -24.30 -43.69
C ASN A 552 5.74 -24.16 -44.89
N LEU A 553 5.73 -25.17 -45.76
CA LEU A 553 4.83 -25.29 -46.91
C LEU A 553 3.93 -26.50 -46.75
N LYS A 554 2.80 -26.52 -47.49
CA LYS A 554 1.91 -27.69 -47.57
C LYS A 554 2.46 -28.77 -48.49
N GLY A 555 3.16 -28.36 -49.54
CA GLY A 555 3.52 -29.21 -50.67
C GLY A 555 4.42 -28.46 -51.65
N ILE A 556 5.25 -29.17 -52.38
CA ILE A 556 6.04 -28.63 -53.49
C ILE A 556 5.95 -29.58 -54.68
N THR A 557 5.77 -29.05 -55.89
CA THR A 557 5.67 -29.84 -57.13
C THR A 557 6.36 -29.12 -58.28
N PHE A 558 6.77 -29.82 -59.33
CA PHE A 558 7.18 -29.19 -60.58
C PHE A 558 5.97 -28.85 -61.45
N ASN A 559 6.07 -27.80 -62.28
CA ASN A 559 4.99 -27.42 -63.20
C ASN A 559 4.76 -28.43 -64.35
N LYS A 560 5.74 -29.30 -64.62
CA LYS A 560 5.69 -30.43 -65.56
C LYS A 560 6.25 -31.69 -64.95
N THR A 561 5.76 -32.82 -65.45
CA THR A 561 6.26 -34.16 -65.13
C THR A 561 7.58 -34.49 -65.83
N SER A 562 7.92 -33.76 -66.90
CA SER A 562 9.22 -33.88 -67.58
C SER A 562 9.68 -32.59 -68.26
N TYR A 563 11.00 -32.45 -68.41
CA TYR A 563 11.67 -31.36 -69.13
C TYR A 563 12.77 -31.91 -70.03
N GLU A 564 13.04 -31.24 -71.14
CA GLU A 564 14.25 -31.52 -71.92
C GLU A 564 15.48 -30.90 -71.24
N PHE A 565 16.59 -31.64 -71.21
CA PHE A 565 17.83 -31.13 -70.67
C PHE A 565 18.32 -29.95 -71.52
N THR A 566 18.56 -28.82 -70.86
CA THR A 566 19.22 -27.65 -71.44
C THR A 566 20.23 -27.16 -70.41
N ASP A 567 21.49 -27.03 -70.85
CA ASP A 567 22.57 -26.52 -70.00
C ASP A 567 22.24 -25.08 -69.55
N GLY A 568 22.40 -24.80 -68.25
CA GLY A 568 22.00 -23.53 -67.64
C GLY A 568 20.51 -23.39 -67.31
N LYS A 569 19.67 -24.42 -67.55
CA LYS A 569 18.25 -24.38 -67.16
C LYS A 569 18.11 -24.33 -65.64
N ASN A 570 17.35 -23.36 -65.13
CA ASN A 570 17.05 -23.25 -63.71
C ASN A 570 15.76 -24.02 -63.36
N MET A 571 15.91 -25.12 -62.64
CA MET A 571 14.81 -25.98 -62.20
C MET A 571 14.06 -25.42 -60.99
N PHE A 572 14.69 -24.58 -60.17
CA PHE A 572 14.02 -23.89 -59.06
C PHE A 572 12.85 -23.02 -59.56
N SER A 573 13.02 -22.35 -60.70
CA SER A 573 12.00 -21.50 -61.33
C SER A 573 10.78 -22.29 -61.82
N GLU A 574 10.88 -23.62 -61.89
CA GLU A 574 9.83 -24.52 -62.35
C GLU A 574 9.03 -25.14 -61.18
N LEU A 575 9.42 -24.84 -59.94
CA LEU A 575 8.75 -25.30 -58.73
C LEU A 575 7.47 -24.47 -58.46
N LEU A 576 6.42 -25.18 -58.04
CA LEU A 576 5.12 -24.65 -57.66
C LEU A 576 4.87 -24.97 -56.18
N PRO A 577 5.10 -24.02 -55.26
CA PRO A 577 4.81 -24.22 -53.84
C PRO A 577 3.31 -24.22 -53.58
N GLN A 578 2.91 -25.01 -52.59
CA GLN A 578 1.57 -25.01 -52.02
C GLN A 578 1.60 -24.42 -50.60
N PRO A 579 0.70 -23.49 -50.25
CA PRO A 579 -0.38 -22.92 -51.06
C PRO A 579 0.10 -22.10 -52.27
N ASN A 580 -0.73 -22.04 -53.32
CA ASN A 580 -0.41 -21.28 -54.52
C ASN A 580 -0.13 -19.81 -54.16
N GLY A 581 0.95 -19.24 -54.72
CA GLY A 581 1.39 -17.87 -54.44
C GLY A 581 2.34 -17.72 -53.24
N PHE A 582 2.73 -18.81 -52.58
CA PHE A 582 3.79 -18.77 -51.57
C PHE A 582 5.14 -18.39 -52.20
N ASN A 583 5.88 -17.51 -51.52
CA ASN A 583 7.26 -17.24 -51.88
C ASN A 583 8.16 -18.40 -51.44
N ILE A 584 9.13 -18.70 -52.29
CA ILE A 584 10.20 -19.66 -52.02
C ILE A 584 11.54 -19.02 -52.40
N ASN A 585 12.62 -19.42 -51.74
CA ASN A 585 14.00 -19.01 -52.00
C ASN A 585 14.84 -20.27 -52.26
N PRO A 586 15.77 -20.31 -53.24
CA PRO A 586 16.59 -21.51 -53.46
C PRO A 586 17.28 -22.06 -52.20
N GLU A 587 17.65 -21.18 -51.26
CA GLU A 587 18.35 -21.57 -50.02
C GLU A 587 17.56 -22.55 -49.13
N VAL A 588 16.24 -22.63 -49.29
CA VAL A 588 15.38 -23.53 -48.49
C VAL A 588 15.36 -24.97 -49.01
N PHE A 589 15.87 -25.20 -50.23
CA PHE A 589 15.88 -26.52 -50.87
C PHE A 589 17.29 -27.10 -50.94
N GLU A 590 17.35 -28.42 -50.88
CA GLU A 590 18.48 -29.25 -51.29
C GLU A 590 18.07 -30.05 -52.53
N TRP A 591 19.03 -30.30 -53.43
CA TRP A 591 18.78 -30.96 -54.70
C TRP A 591 19.46 -32.32 -54.76
N ASP A 592 18.76 -33.31 -55.30
CA ASP A 592 19.25 -34.68 -55.49
C ASP A 592 19.01 -35.14 -56.93
N VAL A 593 19.93 -35.94 -57.45
CA VAL A 593 19.89 -36.51 -58.81
C VAL A 593 20.11 -38.01 -58.69
N ASN A 594 19.16 -38.81 -59.20
CA ASN A 594 19.15 -40.25 -58.98
C ASN A 594 20.27 -41.04 -59.69
N THR A 595 21.07 -40.39 -60.55
CA THR A 595 22.18 -40.99 -61.29
C THR A 595 23.37 -40.04 -61.33
N GLU A 596 24.56 -40.54 -60.98
CA GLU A 596 25.78 -39.75 -61.01
C GLU A 596 26.33 -39.63 -62.44
N GLY A 597 26.76 -38.43 -62.85
CA GLY A 597 27.65 -38.22 -64.00
C GLY A 597 27.05 -37.67 -65.30
N LEU A 598 25.72 -37.64 -65.47
CA LEU A 598 25.08 -37.12 -66.69
C LEU A 598 24.95 -35.58 -66.70
N PHE A 599 24.53 -35.01 -65.57
CA PHE A 599 24.55 -33.58 -65.29
C PHE A 599 24.64 -33.37 -63.77
N THR A 600 24.97 -32.15 -63.35
CA THR A 600 24.87 -31.72 -61.95
C THR A 600 23.82 -30.64 -61.80
N VAL A 601 23.23 -30.53 -60.62
CA VAL A 601 22.38 -29.40 -60.23
C VAL A 601 23.06 -28.67 -59.08
N ASP A 602 23.20 -27.35 -59.19
CA ASP A 602 23.77 -26.55 -58.10
C ASP A 602 22.74 -26.18 -57.03
N ASP A 603 23.18 -25.56 -55.94
CA ASP A 603 22.32 -25.14 -54.82
C ASP A 603 21.21 -24.15 -55.23
N ASN A 604 21.33 -23.48 -56.38
CA ASN A 604 20.32 -22.57 -56.92
C ASN A 604 19.33 -23.28 -57.88
N GLY A 605 19.48 -24.60 -58.06
CA GLY A 605 18.68 -25.42 -58.95
C GLY A 605 19.07 -25.31 -60.42
N VAL A 606 20.26 -24.80 -60.76
CA VAL A 606 20.71 -24.68 -62.16
C VAL A 606 21.38 -25.97 -62.62
N LEU A 607 20.96 -26.46 -63.79
CA LEU A 607 21.54 -27.64 -64.43
C LEU A 607 22.85 -27.28 -65.14
N HIS A 608 23.88 -28.10 -64.93
CA HIS A 608 25.18 -28.00 -65.59
C HIS A 608 25.51 -29.33 -66.27
N ARG A 609 25.93 -29.27 -67.54
CA ARG A 609 26.30 -30.45 -68.32
C ARG A 609 27.44 -31.23 -67.66
N GLY A 610 27.22 -32.53 -67.48
CA GLY A 610 28.24 -33.46 -67.01
C GLY A 610 29.22 -33.87 -68.12
N GLY A 611 30.27 -34.61 -67.75
CA GLY A 611 31.32 -35.04 -68.69
C GLY A 611 30.93 -36.23 -69.59
N LEU A 612 29.76 -36.85 -69.39
CA LEU A 612 29.33 -38.04 -70.13
C LEU A 612 28.46 -37.70 -71.35
N THR A 613 28.61 -38.46 -72.43
CA THR A 613 27.83 -38.33 -73.69
C THR A 613 26.61 -39.25 -73.74
N GLU A 614 26.14 -39.70 -72.58
CA GLU A 614 25.04 -40.64 -72.45
C GLU A 614 23.67 -39.93 -72.53
N TYR A 615 22.66 -40.65 -73.00
CA TYR A 615 21.30 -40.16 -73.25
C TYR A 615 20.30 -41.02 -72.46
N GLY A 616 19.19 -40.44 -72.05
CA GLY A 616 18.20 -41.16 -71.24
C GLY A 616 17.33 -40.25 -70.40
N PHE A 617 16.76 -40.83 -69.35
CA PHE A 617 15.89 -40.16 -68.40
C PHE A 617 16.51 -40.15 -67.01
N VAL A 618 16.58 -38.97 -66.41
CA VAL A 618 17.14 -38.76 -65.07
C VAL A 618 16.07 -38.17 -64.17
N ILE A 619 15.99 -38.64 -62.95
CA ILE A 619 15.08 -38.08 -61.95
C ILE A 619 15.84 -37.02 -61.16
N ILE A 620 15.27 -35.81 -61.12
CA ILE A 620 15.73 -34.75 -60.23
C ILE A 620 14.70 -34.55 -59.12
N THR A 621 15.20 -34.39 -57.89
CA THR A 621 14.39 -34.16 -56.70
C THR A 621 14.83 -32.86 -56.03
N ALA A 622 13.87 -31.96 -55.78
CA ALA A 622 14.04 -30.82 -54.89
C ALA A 622 13.42 -31.17 -53.54
N LYS A 623 14.20 -31.10 -52.46
CA LYS A 623 13.76 -31.44 -51.10
C LYS A 623 13.88 -30.22 -50.19
N LEU A 624 12.85 -29.92 -49.41
CA LEU A 624 12.90 -28.86 -48.39
C LEU A 624 13.87 -29.30 -47.30
N LYS A 625 14.87 -28.44 -47.01
CA LYS A 625 15.86 -28.74 -45.97
C LYS A 625 15.19 -28.94 -44.62
N ASP A 626 15.72 -29.87 -43.83
CA ASP A 626 15.13 -30.24 -42.53
C ASP A 626 15.06 -29.06 -41.54
N THR A 627 15.95 -28.07 -41.68
CA THR A 627 15.93 -26.82 -40.89
C THR A 627 14.66 -25.99 -41.08
N TYR A 628 13.86 -26.22 -42.13
CA TYR A 628 12.59 -25.52 -42.38
C TYR A 628 11.35 -26.34 -42.04
N LYS A 629 11.52 -27.60 -41.61
CA LYS A 629 10.42 -28.46 -41.12
C LYS A 629 9.97 -28.06 -39.72
N ILE A 630 8.69 -28.18 -39.42
CA ILE A 630 8.12 -27.90 -38.09
C ILE A 630 7.77 -29.23 -37.40
N ASP A 631 7.87 -29.29 -36.08
CA ASP A 631 7.66 -30.52 -35.31
C ASP A 631 6.33 -31.21 -35.64
N GLY A 632 6.46 -32.50 -36.00
CA GLY A 632 5.37 -33.37 -36.43
C GLY A 632 4.94 -33.22 -37.90
N ASP A 633 5.76 -32.62 -38.75
CA ASP A 633 5.68 -32.80 -40.21
C ASP A 633 6.15 -34.23 -40.59
N PRO A 634 5.43 -34.99 -41.43
CA PRO A 634 5.88 -36.28 -41.94
C PRO A 634 7.02 -36.11 -42.95
N VAL A 635 7.89 -37.14 -43.04
CA VAL A 635 9.12 -37.11 -43.86
C VAL A 635 8.85 -37.25 -45.38
N ALA A 636 7.63 -37.56 -45.83
CA ALA A 636 7.23 -37.56 -47.24
C ALA A 636 5.69 -37.61 -47.42
N PRO A 637 5.10 -37.15 -48.55
CA PRO A 637 5.72 -36.55 -49.76
C PRO A 637 5.46 -35.04 -49.92
N HIS A 638 5.31 -34.29 -48.83
CA HIS A 638 4.93 -32.87 -48.87
C HIS A 638 6.13 -31.91 -48.98
N ASP A 639 7.32 -32.40 -48.69
CA ASP A 639 8.58 -31.68 -48.63
C ASP A 639 9.49 -31.97 -49.84
N THR A 640 9.06 -32.80 -50.79
CA THR A 640 9.83 -33.17 -51.98
C THR A 640 9.04 -32.98 -53.28
N ALA A 641 9.66 -32.39 -54.29
CA ALA A 641 9.17 -32.37 -55.67
C ALA A 641 10.10 -33.20 -56.54
N THR A 642 9.53 -34.02 -57.43
CA THR A 642 10.31 -34.86 -58.34
C THR A 642 9.82 -34.67 -59.78
N THR A 643 10.74 -34.64 -60.74
CA THR A 643 10.43 -34.57 -62.18
C THR A 643 11.49 -35.30 -63.01
N LEU A 644 11.15 -35.59 -64.26
CA LEU A 644 12.03 -36.27 -65.19
C LEU A 644 12.78 -35.29 -66.08
N ILE A 645 14.08 -35.48 -66.25
CA ILE A 645 14.92 -34.76 -67.22
C ILE A 645 15.22 -35.70 -68.39
N LYS A 646 14.77 -35.34 -69.58
CA LYS A 646 14.97 -36.04 -70.84
C LYS A 646 16.25 -35.54 -71.53
N ILE A 647 17.24 -36.41 -71.66
CA ILE A 647 18.51 -36.13 -72.34
C ILE A 647 18.47 -36.82 -73.71
N ASN A 648 18.25 -36.04 -74.77
CA ASN A 648 18.16 -36.56 -76.14
C ASN A 648 19.53 -36.99 -76.69
N LYS A 649 19.53 -37.88 -77.69
CA LYS A 649 20.75 -38.24 -78.43
C LYS A 649 21.18 -37.07 -79.32
N THR A 650 22.46 -37.06 -79.69
CA THR A 650 23.01 -36.13 -80.68
C THR A 650 22.42 -36.30 -82.08
N ASP A 651 21.89 -37.48 -82.41
CA ASP A 651 21.34 -37.85 -83.72
C ASP A 651 19.79 -37.89 -83.77
N GLY A 652 19.10 -37.54 -82.68
CA GLY A 652 17.63 -37.44 -82.65
C GLY A 652 17.02 -37.54 -81.25
N PRO A 653 15.75 -37.11 -81.06
CA PRO A 653 15.08 -37.18 -79.77
C PRO A 653 14.82 -38.63 -79.33
N ILE A 654 14.96 -38.91 -78.04
CA ILE A 654 14.47 -40.18 -77.46
C ILE A 654 12.93 -40.13 -77.38
N GLY A 655 12.24 -41.27 -77.52
CA GLY A 655 10.78 -41.32 -77.35
C GLY A 655 10.35 -40.98 -75.93
N ASP A 656 9.12 -40.55 -75.70
CA ASP A 656 8.61 -40.28 -74.35
C ASP A 656 8.59 -41.55 -73.49
N PRO A 657 8.75 -41.42 -72.15
CA PRO A 657 8.73 -42.58 -71.27
C PRO A 657 7.38 -43.30 -71.38
N LEU A 658 7.39 -44.63 -71.32
CA LEU A 658 6.16 -45.42 -71.27
C LEU A 658 5.36 -45.02 -70.03
N LYS A 659 4.04 -44.91 -70.15
CA LYS A 659 3.09 -44.39 -69.13
C LYS A 659 3.14 -45.08 -67.75
N GLU A 660 3.91 -46.16 -67.61
CA GLU A 660 4.04 -47.00 -66.41
C GLU A 660 5.33 -46.72 -65.61
N TRP A 661 6.09 -45.66 -65.92
CA TRP A 661 7.32 -45.26 -65.20
C TRP A 661 7.11 -44.01 -64.35
#